data_AF-A0A2D8RA18-F1
#
_entry.id   AF-A0A2D8RA18-F1
#
_cell.length_a   1.000
_cell.length_b   1.000
_cell.length_c   1.000
_cell.angle_alpha   90.00
_cell.angle_beta   90.00
_cell.angle_gamma   90.00
#
_symmetry.space_group_name_H-M   'P 1'
#
loop_
_entity.id
_entity.type
_entity.pdbx_description
1 polymer ?
#
loop_
_entity_poly.entity_id
_entity_poly.type
_entity_poly.pdbx_seq_one_letter_code
_entity_poly.pdbx_strand_id
1 'polypeptide(L)'
;MSAKTGSISSAAPPVKAYLAAILVGCVVLLLWFAGAFERAENNLRDRYVSALVEAVHSEFVIVEIDATSIGKIGRWPWSRELYAEAADVLGKAEIRSLSIDIDLSARALKEDDEVLDVALERLSRHAEIRLPTFLQHSSLTNRALILRSPLEDFADSVESVSVNMQPERDGLVRFLTMGFRWEGRFYPSAWNVMAGNLTQATWIDFSIAPESFTYVSFVDLIDEKVDPALLRGRDIIIGSTAIELGDTLAVPVYQVLPGVVIQALGAETLKRGGLYRLGDTMNFLLVIFSWIIAALTLVRLSWQRSLQLLLGLGLVFVGGAIVSYKYAALMIDVVTPLLMWLSVFVGVNIARLDAESVERLWLQISLRDNQKLLDLIVGTANDSIICVNAGGIITRVNPAAQQLCQSDERSLLGTSIFHSLPAVTRDIARLPTQPFDTLLVQASSISIPVQATVSRVDLSSEPLFTLLLRDMRERVAREQFLQYQADHDKLTGLLNRAALFRQMDRDLEVQQSGFLVTVDIDYFREVNDTYGHIVGDSLLYVVGQRLVDQTATMGIVARVGGNDFAIWCAGADFAQGGETFCQSLLDMLESKFELDGSQGMALSISATVGISEKTPREREDAESLLRKAGDALLMARRAGHAMRRYSDVDQQAASRRLELVPAIRTAILQNEMKLVYQPKVDLHSFDIYGTEALLRWPRKNGAVVGVDTLIEVAENSRQIAPLTAWVVESILANEAEWERASLPRHIAINLSARLFVEKNFIAGLKDLLASSSGYYQFEMEMTETALAANPQQALGLITELLDSGMSLAIDDYGTGYSSLAYLRDLRANVLKIDKSFITGIDKREESQVIVQSTIRMAHDLGLKVVAEGIETMADQAFLCRAGCDIGQGYFYGRPMTQADLAIWCEHWRQRDRIVRQG
;
A
#
# COMPACT_ATOMS: atom_id res chain seq x y z
N MET A 1 -11.89 -0.73 -79.98
CA MET A 1 -13.37 -0.72 -79.88
C MET A 1 -13.76 -0.54 -78.42
N SER A 2 -14.63 0.44 -78.17
CA SER A 2 -15.05 0.97 -76.87
C SER A 2 -15.63 -0.09 -75.93
N ALA A 3 -14.97 -0.35 -74.79
CA ALA A 3 -15.57 -1.00 -73.64
C ALA A 3 -15.77 0.06 -72.53
N LYS A 4 -17.02 0.49 -72.38
CA LYS A 4 -17.48 1.40 -71.32
C LYS A 4 -17.10 0.83 -69.96
N THR A 5 -16.28 1.56 -69.21
CA THR A 5 -16.09 1.41 -67.77
C THR A 5 -17.39 1.77 -67.05
N GLY A 6 -18.20 0.76 -66.76
CA GLY A 6 -19.38 0.88 -65.91
C GLY A 6 -18.96 1.17 -64.46
N SER A 7 -19.09 2.43 -64.07
CA SER A 7 -19.14 2.87 -62.68
C SER A 7 -20.28 2.15 -61.95
N ILE A 8 -19.95 1.19 -61.07
CA ILE A 8 -20.92 0.62 -60.13
C ILE A 8 -20.83 1.45 -58.85
N SER A 9 -21.54 2.58 -58.86
CA SER A 9 -21.96 3.28 -57.65
C SER A 9 -23.33 2.73 -57.23
N SER A 10 -23.38 1.61 -56.53
CA SER A 10 -24.55 1.32 -55.68
C SER A 10 -24.25 1.93 -54.32
N ALA A 11 -24.48 3.25 -54.21
CA ALA A 11 -24.56 3.89 -52.91
C ALA A 11 -25.68 3.19 -52.12
N ALA A 12 -25.34 2.56 -51.00
CA ALA A 12 -26.33 2.26 -49.97
C ALA A 12 -27.18 3.53 -49.78
N PRO A 13 -28.52 3.42 -49.66
CA PRO A 13 -29.37 4.60 -49.64
C PRO A 13 -28.82 5.55 -48.58
N PRO A 14 -28.49 6.82 -48.94
CA PRO A 14 -27.74 7.74 -48.08
C PRO A 14 -28.36 7.83 -46.68
N VAL A 15 -29.69 7.63 -46.61
CA VAL A 15 -30.50 7.51 -45.40
C VAL A 15 -29.94 6.50 -44.38
N LYS A 16 -29.52 5.28 -44.77
CA LYS A 16 -28.97 4.28 -43.82
C LYS A 16 -27.66 4.75 -43.18
N ALA A 17 -26.77 5.34 -43.97
CA ALA A 17 -25.48 5.85 -43.50
C ALA A 17 -25.66 7.06 -42.57
N TYR A 18 -26.58 7.97 -42.90
CA TYR A 18 -26.93 9.09 -42.00
C TYR A 18 -27.61 8.59 -40.71
N LEU A 19 -28.51 7.59 -40.78
CA LEU A 19 -29.15 7.03 -39.59
C LEU A 19 -28.14 6.37 -38.65
N ALA A 20 -27.16 5.64 -39.20
CA ALA A 20 -26.09 5.03 -38.42
C ALA A 20 -25.17 6.09 -37.78
N ALA A 21 -24.81 7.15 -38.52
CA ALA A 21 -24.06 8.27 -37.98
C ALA A 21 -24.80 8.98 -36.83
N ILE A 22 -26.13 9.08 -36.93
CA ILE A 22 -26.96 9.66 -35.87
C ILE A 22 -26.97 8.74 -34.64
N LEU A 23 -27.29 7.46 -34.82
CA LEU A 23 -27.44 6.52 -33.72
C LEU A 23 -26.14 6.37 -32.91
N VAL A 24 -24.99 6.25 -33.60
CA VAL A 24 -23.69 6.13 -32.94
C VAL A 24 -23.30 7.42 -32.23
N GLY A 25 -23.56 8.59 -32.81
CA GLY A 25 -23.30 9.86 -32.15
C GLY A 25 -24.14 10.07 -30.88
N CYS A 26 -25.40 9.65 -30.89
CA CYS A 26 -26.24 9.64 -29.67
C CYS A 26 -25.64 8.76 -28.57
N VAL A 27 -25.11 7.58 -28.91
CA VAL A 27 -24.45 6.69 -27.94
C VAL A 27 -23.20 7.36 -27.35
N VAL A 28 -22.35 7.97 -28.19
CA VAL A 28 -21.16 8.69 -27.71
C VAL A 28 -21.54 9.87 -26.80
N LEU A 29 -22.60 10.62 -27.14
CA LEU A 29 -23.09 11.72 -26.28
C LEU A 29 -23.63 11.22 -24.94
N LEU A 30 -24.33 10.08 -24.91
CA LEU A 30 -24.80 9.46 -23.66
C LEU A 30 -23.62 9.02 -22.78
N LEU A 31 -22.58 8.42 -23.37
CA LEU A 31 -21.37 8.02 -22.65
C LEU A 31 -20.57 9.23 -22.14
N TRP A 32 -20.51 10.31 -22.92
CA TRP A 32 -19.90 11.57 -22.50
C TRP A 32 -20.66 12.19 -21.31
N PHE A 33 -21.99 12.24 -21.35
CA PHE A 33 -22.80 12.75 -20.25
C PHE A 33 -22.65 11.91 -18.97
N ALA A 34 -22.36 10.61 -19.11
CA ALA A 34 -22.04 9.73 -17.99
C ALA A 34 -20.62 9.89 -17.45
N GLY A 35 -19.79 10.78 -18.01
CA GLY A 35 -18.40 11.00 -17.61
C GLY A 35 -17.43 9.89 -18.02
N ALA A 36 -17.82 8.99 -18.93
CA ALA A 36 -17.04 7.79 -19.27
C ALA A 36 -15.66 8.09 -19.87
N PHE A 37 -15.45 9.30 -20.39
CA PHE A 37 -14.24 9.71 -21.09
C PHE A 37 -13.34 10.65 -20.26
N GLU A 38 -13.77 11.12 -19.08
CA GLU A 38 -13.00 12.07 -18.24
C GLU A 38 -11.59 11.54 -17.92
N ARG A 39 -11.49 10.26 -17.55
CA ARG A 39 -10.21 9.63 -17.22
C ARG A 39 -9.26 9.55 -18.42
N ALA A 40 -9.79 9.23 -19.60
CA ALA A 40 -8.98 9.17 -20.81
C ALA A 40 -8.50 10.57 -21.24
N GLU A 41 -9.35 11.58 -21.07
CA GLU A 41 -9.02 12.99 -21.31
C GLU A 41 -7.90 13.47 -20.37
N ASN A 42 -8.05 13.23 -19.07
CA ASN A 42 -7.03 13.58 -18.06
C ASN A 42 -5.70 12.88 -18.35
N ASN A 43 -5.70 11.58 -18.61
CA ASN A 43 -4.48 10.83 -18.93
C ASN A 43 -3.76 11.34 -20.18
N LEU A 44 -4.49 11.70 -21.24
CA LEU A 44 -3.89 12.25 -22.45
C LEU A 44 -3.26 13.63 -22.16
N ARG A 45 -3.96 14.45 -21.40
CA ARG A 45 -3.51 15.78 -20.97
C ARG A 45 -2.27 15.73 -20.11
N ASP A 46 -2.29 14.95 -19.04
CA ASP A 46 -1.16 14.80 -18.13
C ASP A 46 0.11 14.36 -18.88
N ARG A 47 -0.04 13.54 -19.94
CA ARG A 47 1.08 13.10 -20.81
C ARG A 47 1.63 14.17 -21.75
N TYR A 48 0.80 15.03 -22.34
CA TYR A 48 1.36 16.08 -23.20
C TYR A 48 1.85 17.26 -22.37
N VAL A 49 1.24 17.56 -21.22
CA VAL A 49 1.70 18.61 -20.30
C VAL A 49 3.05 18.25 -19.71
N SER A 50 3.31 16.98 -19.38
CA SER A 50 4.64 16.55 -18.91
C SER A 50 5.75 16.80 -19.95
N ALA A 51 5.42 16.82 -21.24
CA ALA A 51 6.35 17.16 -22.32
C ALA A 51 6.50 18.68 -22.55
N LEU A 52 5.65 19.51 -21.92
CA LEU A 52 5.69 20.97 -22.02
C LEU A 52 6.35 21.63 -20.81
N VAL A 53 6.84 20.86 -19.84
CA VAL A 53 7.43 21.39 -18.61
C VAL A 53 8.62 22.29 -18.91
N GLU A 54 8.57 23.53 -18.42
CA GLU A 54 9.64 24.52 -18.52
C GLU A 54 9.80 25.29 -17.20
N ALA A 55 11.06 25.57 -16.84
CA ALA A 55 11.37 26.42 -15.69
C ALA A 55 11.18 27.88 -16.07
N VAL A 56 10.59 28.66 -15.17
CA VAL A 56 10.33 30.08 -15.42
C VAL A 56 10.73 30.97 -14.26
N HIS A 57 10.99 32.24 -14.56
CA HIS A 57 11.29 33.23 -13.54
C HIS A 57 10.04 33.55 -12.72
N SER A 58 10.03 33.15 -11.44
CA SER A 58 9.00 33.51 -10.47
C SER A 58 9.51 34.55 -9.47
N GLU A 59 8.59 35.35 -8.93
CA GLU A 59 8.83 36.28 -7.82
C GLU A 59 8.61 35.65 -6.44
N PHE A 60 8.14 34.40 -6.40
CA PHE A 60 7.89 33.69 -5.14
C PHE A 60 9.17 33.06 -4.57
N VAL A 61 9.34 33.23 -3.26
CA VAL A 61 10.37 32.54 -2.47
C VAL A 61 9.65 31.67 -1.46
N ILE A 62 9.97 30.38 -1.47
CA ILE A 62 9.43 29.39 -0.54
C ILE A 62 10.46 29.22 0.58
N VAL A 63 10.06 29.61 1.78
CA VAL A 63 10.81 29.32 3.00
C VAL A 63 10.34 27.95 3.50
N GLU A 64 11.21 26.98 3.35
CA GLU A 64 10.94 25.58 3.55
C GLU A 64 11.16 25.18 5.01
N ILE A 65 10.11 24.63 5.61
CA ILE A 65 10.22 23.80 6.80
C ILE A 65 10.65 22.41 6.30
N ASP A 66 11.96 22.30 6.03
CA ASP A 66 12.61 21.13 5.46
C ASP A 66 13.16 20.20 6.55
N ALA A 67 13.57 18.99 6.15
CA ALA A 67 14.15 18.01 7.07
C ALA A 67 15.39 18.57 7.81
N THR A 68 16.17 19.45 7.17
CA THR A 68 17.32 20.13 7.80
C THR A 68 16.88 21.03 8.95
N SER A 69 15.83 21.83 8.74
CA SER A 69 15.28 22.72 9.77
C SER A 69 14.68 21.91 10.92
N ILE A 70 13.94 20.84 10.64
CA ILE A 70 13.40 19.94 11.68
C ILE A 70 14.53 19.28 12.48
N GLY A 71 15.57 18.79 11.80
CA GLY A 71 16.70 18.15 12.46
C GLY A 71 17.52 19.08 13.36
N LYS A 72 17.66 20.36 12.98
CA LYS A 72 18.44 21.35 13.75
C LYS A 72 17.64 22.03 14.86
N ILE A 73 16.40 22.44 14.58
CA ILE A 73 15.55 23.16 15.53
C ILE A 73 14.92 22.19 16.55
N GLY A 74 14.60 20.97 16.10
CA GLY A 74 14.05 19.90 16.94
C GLY A 74 12.54 19.74 16.79
N ARG A 75 11.85 19.48 17.90
CA ARG A 75 10.48 18.95 17.92
C ARG A 75 9.46 19.93 17.30
N TRP A 76 8.75 19.46 16.27
CA TRP A 76 7.56 20.11 15.70
C TRP A 76 6.29 19.85 16.56
N PRO A 77 5.31 20.77 16.62
CA PRO A 77 5.33 22.15 16.11
C PRO A 77 6.25 23.06 16.92
N TRP A 78 6.92 23.99 16.23
CA TRP A 78 7.86 24.93 16.82
C TRP A 78 7.18 26.05 17.64
N SER A 79 7.92 26.65 18.58
CA SER A 79 7.45 27.82 19.35
C SER A 79 7.19 29.02 18.44
N ARG A 80 6.27 29.89 18.87
CA ARG A 80 5.91 31.14 18.18
C ARG A 80 7.09 32.11 18.10
N GLU A 81 8.04 32.03 19.04
CA GLU A 81 9.25 32.85 19.04
C GLU A 81 10.06 32.70 17.74
N LEU A 82 10.15 31.48 17.20
CA LEU A 82 10.89 31.20 15.97
C LEU A 82 10.23 31.82 14.73
N TYR A 83 8.89 31.85 14.70
CA TYR A 83 8.15 32.53 13.64
C TYR A 83 8.24 34.05 13.78
N ALA A 84 8.33 34.56 15.01
CA ALA A 84 8.54 35.98 15.27
C ALA A 84 9.94 36.43 14.83
N GLU A 85 10.97 35.61 15.09
CA GLU A 85 12.33 35.83 14.61
C GLU A 85 12.40 35.81 13.08
N ALA A 86 11.77 34.82 12.44
CA ALA A 86 11.65 34.78 10.98
C ALA A 86 10.96 36.03 10.43
N ALA A 87 9.86 36.48 11.05
CA ALA A 87 9.16 37.70 10.65
C ALA A 87 10.04 38.96 10.79
N ASP A 88 10.83 39.07 11.86
CA ASP A 88 11.76 40.17 12.09
C ASP A 88 12.91 40.18 11.05
N VAL A 89 13.48 39.01 10.70
CA VAL A 89 14.49 38.89 9.64
C VAL A 89 13.91 39.31 8.28
N LEU A 90 12.71 38.82 7.94
CA LEU A 90 12.02 39.18 6.71
C LEU A 90 11.66 40.68 6.65
N GLY A 91 11.31 41.29 7.78
CA GLY A 91 11.07 42.72 7.90
C GLY A 91 12.31 43.56 7.57
N LYS A 92 13.50 43.15 8.03
CA LYS A 92 14.78 43.81 7.67
C LYS A 92 15.09 43.71 6.17
N ALA A 93 14.60 42.67 5.50
CA ALA A 93 14.87 42.43 4.08
C ALA A 93 13.95 43.21 3.12
N GLU A 94 12.92 43.92 3.63
CA GLU A 94 11.93 44.67 2.83
C GLU A 94 11.19 43.78 1.80
N ILE A 95 10.56 42.70 2.29
CA ILE A 95 9.73 41.80 1.48
C ILE A 95 8.42 42.47 1.03
N ARG A 96 7.79 41.95 -0.04
CA ARG A 96 6.51 42.46 -0.54
C ARG A 96 5.32 41.94 0.26
N SER A 97 5.28 40.62 0.46
CA SER A 97 4.23 39.97 1.21
C SER A 97 4.73 38.69 1.87
N LEU A 98 4.09 38.29 2.97
CA LEU A 98 4.35 37.08 3.73
C LEU A 98 3.06 36.26 3.83
N SER A 99 3.12 34.99 3.43
CA SER A 99 2.08 34.02 3.75
C SER A 99 2.68 32.88 4.55
N ILE A 100 2.04 32.54 5.67
CA ILE A 100 2.45 31.42 6.51
C ILE A 100 1.40 30.33 6.34
N ASP A 101 1.80 29.19 5.79
CA ASP A 101 0.95 28.01 5.59
C ASP A 101 1.18 27.01 6.74
N ILE A 102 0.85 27.46 7.96
CA ILE A 102 1.00 26.71 9.21
C ILE A 102 -0.22 26.99 10.10
N ASP A 103 -0.72 25.97 10.78
CA ASP A 103 -1.86 26.12 11.69
C ASP A 103 -1.50 26.97 12.93
N LEU A 104 -2.02 28.20 12.95
CA LEU A 104 -1.94 29.13 14.09
C LEU A 104 -3.29 29.29 14.82
N SER A 105 -4.22 28.32 14.68
CA SER A 105 -5.56 28.39 15.29
C SER A 105 -5.62 27.95 16.74
N ALA A 106 -4.59 27.26 17.24
CA ALA A 106 -4.46 26.84 18.63
C ALA A 106 -3.56 27.79 19.43
N ARG A 107 -3.99 28.12 20.66
CA ARG A 107 -3.18 28.89 21.63
C ARG A 107 -1.94 28.08 22.01
N ALA A 108 -0.78 28.72 21.99
CA ALA A 108 0.45 28.20 22.58
C ALA A 108 0.55 28.69 24.03
N LEU A 109 1.75 29.11 24.47
CA LEU A 109 1.89 29.93 25.68
C LEU A 109 1.46 31.36 25.35
N LYS A 110 0.79 32.03 26.29
CA LYS A 110 0.29 33.40 26.07
C LYS A 110 1.43 34.38 25.72
N GLU A 111 2.58 34.21 26.37
CA GLU A 111 3.79 35.02 26.14
C GLU A 111 4.33 34.79 24.71
N ASP A 112 4.43 33.54 24.26
CA ASP A 112 4.83 33.16 22.90
C ASP A 112 3.90 33.75 21.82
N ASP A 113 2.58 33.66 22.02
CA ASP A 113 1.59 34.22 21.08
C ASP A 113 1.70 35.77 21.04
N GLU A 114 1.90 36.45 22.18
CA GLU A 114 2.12 37.90 22.25
C GLU A 114 3.41 38.33 21.50
N VAL A 115 4.50 37.54 21.59
CA VAL A 115 5.75 37.81 20.88
C VAL A 115 5.57 37.77 19.36
N LEU A 116 4.85 36.78 18.85
CA LEU A 116 4.55 36.67 17.42
C LEU A 116 3.63 37.78 16.95
N ASP A 117 2.58 38.13 17.71
CA ASP A 117 1.66 39.20 17.35
C ASP A 117 2.41 40.54 17.15
N VAL A 118 3.28 40.90 18.10
CA VAL A 118 4.10 42.12 18.02
C VAL A 118 5.07 42.11 16.83
N ALA A 119 5.59 40.94 16.44
CA ALA A 119 6.44 40.82 15.26
C ALA A 119 5.62 40.97 13.96
N LEU A 120 4.44 40.35 13.88
CA LEU A 120 3.53 40.49 12.74
C LEU A 120 3.01 41.92 12.60
N GLU A 121 2.65 42.61 13.70
CA GLU A 121 2.21 44.01 13.67
C GLU A 121 3.32 44.96 13.18
N ARG A 122 4.59 44.68 13.50
CA ARG A 122 5.73 45.45 12.98
C ARG A 122 5.91 45.24 11.48
N LEU A 123 5.81 43.99 11.03
CA LEU A 123 5.96 43.62 9.62
C LEU A 123 4.78 44.14 8.77
N SER A 124 3.56 44.14 9.30
CA SER A 124 2.33 44.53 8.57
C SER A 124 2.34 45.99 8.11
N ARG A 125 3.18 46.84 8.72
CA ARG A 125 3.37 48.24 8.34
C ARG A 125 4.03 48.41 6.96
N HIS A 126 4.74 47.38 6.47
CA HIS A 126 5.51 47.45 5.24
C HIS A 126 5.32 46.25 4.30
N ALA A 127 4.70 45.16 4.77
CA ALA A 127 4.39 43.97 3.96
C ALA A 127 2.98 43.44 4.26
N GLU A 128 2.31 42.86 3.25
CA GLU A 128 1.01 42.21 3.44
C GLU A 128 1.21 40.84 4.10
N ILE A 129 0.47 40.55 5.19
CA ILE A 129 0.59 39.30 5.93
C ILE A 129 -0.67 38.46 5.79
N ARG A 130 -0.50 37.17 5.51
CA ARG A 130 -1.58 36.21 5.29
C ARG A 130 -1.39 34.99 6.17
N LEU A 131 -2.47 34.59 6.86
CA LEU A 131 -2.50 33.38 7.69
C LEU A 131 -3.64 32.44 7.27
N PRO A 132 -3.48 31.12 7.45
CA PRO A 132 -4.34 30.14 6.84
C PRO A 132 -5.63 29.98 7.64
N THR A 133 -6.72 29.73 6.92
CA THR A 133 -8.03 29.41 7.44
C THR A 133 -8.58 28.20 6.70
N PHE A 134 -8.96 27.16 7.41
CA PHE A 134 -9.38 25.91 6.80
C PHE A 134 -10.59 25.31 7.52
N LEU A 135 -11.28 24.42 6.82
CA LEU A 135 -12.45 23.73 7.34
C LEU A 135 -12.01 22.34 7.79
N GLN A 136 -12.17 22.05 9.07
CA GLN A 136 -11.85 20.75 9.64
C GLN A 136 -13.13 20.07 10.10
N HIS A 137 -13.26 18.75 9.94
CA HIS A 137 -14.34 18.04 10.60
C HIS A 137 -14.17 18.13 12.12
N SER A 138 -15.25 18.50 12.82
CA SER A 138 -15.29 18.58 14.28
C SER A 138 -14.83 17.29 14.97
N SER A 139 -15.10 16.14 14.35
CA SER A 139 -14.55 14.83 14.73
C SER A 139 -14.68 13.84 13.57
N LEU A 140 -14.04 12.67 13.68
CA LEU A 140 -14.18 11.56 12.72
C LEU A 140 -15.61 10.97 12.66
N THR A 141 -16.43 11.21 13.69
CA THR A 141 -17.82 10.75 13.81
C THR A 141 -18.83 11.82 13.42
N ASN A 142 -18.46 13.10 13.50
CA ASN A 142 -19.31 14.24 13.22
C ASN A 142 -18.85 14.96 11.95
N ARG A 143 -19.66 14.85 10.88
CA ARG A 143 -19.40 15.55 9.60
C ARG A 143 -19.56 17.07 9.70
N ALA A 144 -19.99 17.61 10.84
CA ALA A 144 -20.02 19.05 11.06
C ALA A 144 -18.61 19.62 10.87
N LEU A 145 -18.49 20.56 9.94
CA LEU A 145 -17.26 21.30 9.67
C LEU A 145 -17.12 22.41 10.71
N ILE A 146 -15.92 22.60 11.23
CA ILE A 146 -15.52 23.72 12.07
C ILE A 146 -14.53 24.55 11.27
N LEU A 147 -14.72 25.87 11.31
CA LEU A 147 -13.76 26.82 10.79
C LEU A 147 -12.60 26.96 11.77
N ARG A 148 -11.39 26.62 11.34
CA ARG A 148 -10.16 26.95 12.04
C ARG A 148 -9.60 28.22 11.42
N SER A 149 -9.63 29.30 12.19
CA SER A 149 -9.04 30.59 11.84
C SER A 149 -7.87 30.89 12.77
N PRO A 150 -6.93 31.77 12.38
CA PRO A 150 -5.91 32.28 13.28
C PRO A 150 -6.52 32.83 14.57
N LEU A 151 -5.76 32.81 15.67
CA LEU A 151 -6.21 33.40 16.94
C LEU A 151 -6.71 34.84 16.73
N GLU A 152 -7.79 35.21 17.44
CA GLU A 152 -8.37 36.56 17.38
C GLU A 152 -7.33 37.64 17.68
N ASP A 153 -6.35 37.32 18.53
CA ASP A 153 -5.24 38.19 18.90
C ASP A 153 -4.40 38.62 17.66
N PHE A 154 -4.27 37.77 16.62
CA PHE A 154 -3.54 38.07 15.37
C PHE A 154 -4.42 38.72 14.28
N ALA A 155 -5.74 38.78 14.46
CA ALA A 155 -6.69 39.02 13.37
C ALA A 155 -6.69 40.46 12.85
N ASP A 156 -6.22 41.42 13.65
CA ASP A 156 -6.20 42.84 13.29
C ASP A 156 -5.03 43.21 12.37
N SER A 157 -3.94 42.42 12.38
CA SER A 157 -2.70 42.68 11.64
C SER A 157 -2.54 41.82 10.38
N VAL A 158 -3.48 40.90 10.11
CA VAL A 158 -3.33 39.83 9.11
C VAL A 158 -4.63 39.58 8.30
N GLU A 159 -4.49 39.29 7.00
CA GLU A 159 -5.57 38.78 6.17
C GLU A 159 -5.72 37.24 6.28
N SER A 160 -6.92 36.77 6.66
CA SER A 160 -7.23 35.33 6.72
C SER A 160 -7.50 34.75 5.32
N VAL A 161 -6.71 33.75 4.92
CA VAL A 161 -6.79 33.15 3.57
C VAL A 161 -7.07 31.64 3.62
N SER A 162 -7.80 31.13 2.64
CA SER A 162 -8.07 29.69 2.55
C SER A 162 -6.93 28.92 1.91
N VAL A 163 -6.46 27.88 2.58
CA VAL A 163 -5.47 26.93 2.04
C VAL A 163 -6.11 25.60 1.61
N ASN A 164 -7.44 25.51 1.63
CA ASN A 164 -8.16 24.30 1.26
C ASN A 164 -7.96 23.96 -0.21
N MET A 165 -7.49 22.75 -0.49
CA MET A 165 -7.42 22.17 -1.83
C MET A 165 -8.40 20.99 -1.93
N GLN A 166 -9.11 20.88 -3.05
CA GLN A 166 -10.05 19.79 -3.28
C GLN A 166 -9.53 18.88 -4.40
N PRO A 167 -9.21 17.61 -4.10
CA PRO A 167 -8.84 16.67 -5.14
C PRO A 167 -10.06 16.36 -6.04
N GLU A 168 -9.78 16.07 -7.31
CA GLU A 168 -10.79 15.56 -8.24
C GLU A 168 -11.18 14.12 -7.90
N ARG A 169 -12.11 13.53 -8.67
CA ARG A 169 -12.62 12.16 -8.46
C ARG A 169 -11.54 11.08 -8.48
N ASP A 170 -10.41 11.34 -9.12
CA ASP A 170 -9.25 10.45 -9.18
C ASP A 170 -8.25 10.68 -8.04
N GLY A 171 -8.53 11.59 -7.11
CA GLY A 171 -7.70 11.88 -5.94
C GLY A 171 -6.60 12.92 -6.21
N LEU A 172 -6.49 13.47 -7.42
CA LEU A 172 -5.45 14.41 -7.80
C LEU A 172 -5.93 15.86 -7.71
N VAL A 173 -5.08 16.76 -7.23
CA VAL A 173 -5.36 18.19 -7.17
C VAL A 173 -4.98 18.84 -8.50
N ARG A 174 -5.97 19.34 -9.25
CA ARG A 174 -5.74 20.05 -10.53
C ARG A 174 -6.39 21.43 -10.62
N PHE A 175 -7.35 21.71 -9.74
CA PHE A 175 -8.18 22.89 -9.80
C PHE A 175 -8.19 23.60 -8.45
N LEU A 176 -8.05 24.92 -8.51
CA LEU A 176 -8.05 25.77 -7.34
C LEU A 176 -9.28 26.68 -7.36
N THR A 177 -10.09 26.62 -6.31
CA THR A 177 -11.31 27.41 -6.14
C THR A 177 -11.00 28.81 -5.65
N MET A 178 -11.86 29.79 -5.94
CA MET A 178 -11.65 31.19 -5.53
C MET A 178 -11.51 31.39 -4.01
N GLY A 179 -12.02 30.44 -3.24
CA GLY A 179 -12.26 30.56 -1.81
C GLY A 179 -13.55 29.85 -1.44
N PHE A 180 -13.95 29.96 -0.18
CA PHE A 180 -15.21 29.40 0.31
C PHE A 180 -15.99 30.44 1.13
N ARG A 181 -17.30 30.23 1.26
CA ARG A 181 -18.14 31.03 2.17
C ARG A 181 -18.47 30.24 3.42
N TRP A 182 -18.33 30.87 4.57
CA TRP A 182 -18.72 30.32 5.87
C TRP A 182 -19.43 31.39 6.69
N GLU A 183 -20.63 31.08 7.19
CA GLU A 183 -21.46 31.99 8.00
C GLU A 183 -21.63 33.41 7.42
N GLY A 184 -21.71 33.51 6.08
CA GLY A 184 -21.89 34.79 5.38
C GLY A 184 -20.61 35.56 5.08
N ARG A 185 -19.45 35.16 5.63
CA ARG A 185 -18.12 35.70 5.28
C ARG A 185 -17.48 34.89 4.16
N PHE A 186 -16.82 35.56 3.22
CA PHE A 186 -16.03 34.91 2.17
C PHE A 186 -14.56 34.88 2.58
N TYR A 187 -13.94 33.71 2.49
CA TYR A 187 -12.52 33.48 2.73
C TYR A 187 -11.85 33.21 1.38
N PRO A 188 -11.11 34.17 0.82
CA PRO A 188 -10.44 33.99 -0.47
C PRO A 188 -9.29 32.99 -0.33
N SER A 189 -9.00 32.24 -1.37
CA SER A 189 -7.89 31.27 -1.31
C SER A 189 -6.52 31.95 -1.38
N ALA A 190 -5.54 31.41 -0.64
CA ALA A 190 -4.20 31.98 -0.47
C ALA A 190 -3.52 32.30 -1.80
N TRP A 191 -3.47 31.34 -2.72
CA TRP A 191 -2.94 31.53 -4.07
C TRP A 191 -3.59 32.67 -4.86
N ASN A 192 -4.89 32.94 -4.64
CA ASN A 192 -5.64 33.98 -5.36
C ASN A 192 -5.22 35.36 -4.84
N VAL A 193 -5.20 35.50 -3.50
CA VAL A 193 -4.74 36.73 -2.84
C VAL A 193 -3.29 37.03 -3.19
N MET A 194 -2.42 36.01 -3.19
CA MET A 194 -1.01 36.12 -3.61
C MET A 194 -0.84 36.58 -5.06
N ALA A 195 -1.77 36.22 -5.93
CA ALA A 195 -1.77 36.64 -7.31
C ALA A 195 -2.42 38.03 -7.52
N GLY A 196 -2.95 38.66 -6.46
CA GLY A 196 -3.63 39.96 -6.54
C GLY A 196 -5.00 39.87 -7.22
N ASN A 197 -5.64 38.71 -7.22
CA ASN A 197 -6.95 38.49 -7.83
C ASN A 197 -7.86 37.81 -6.80
N LEU A 198 -9.14 38.18 -6.75
CA LEU A 198 -10.10 37.62 -5.78
C LEU A 198 -11.33 37.02 -6.45
N THR A 199 -11.34 36.99 -7.78
CA THR A 199 -12.56 36.81 -8.58
C THR A 199 -12.52 35.65 -9.55
N GLN A 200 -11.39 34.96 -9.65
CA GLN A 200 -11.19 33.92 -10.64
C GLN A 200 -10.71 32.62 -9.99
N ALA A 201 -11.34 31.50 -10.38
CA ALA A 201 -10.81 30.17 -10.13
C ALA A 201 -9.93 29.76 -11.32
N THR A 202 -8.92 28.94 -11.09
CA THR A 202 -8.00 28.52 -12.14
C THR A 202 -7.68 27.04 -12.02
N TRP A 203 -7.38 26.43 -13.16
CA TRP A 203 -6.62 25.19 -13.17
C TRP A 203 -5.16 25.50 -12.89
N ILE A 204 -4.45 24.53 -12.33
CA ILE A 204 -3.01 24.65 -12.05
C ILE A 204 -2.25 24.33 -13.34
N ASP A 205 -1.35 25.21 -13.73
CA ASP A 205 -0.47 24.99 -14.87
C ASP A 205 0.74 24.16 -14.44
N PHE A 206 0.63 22.84 -14.61
CA PHE A 206 1.71 21.91 -14.32
C PHE A 206 2.83 21.90 -15.38
N SER A 207 2.74 22.73 -16.43
CA SER A 207 3.90 22.97 -17.29
C SER A 207 4.93 23.90 -16.64
N ILE A 208 4.58 24.58 -15.56
CA ILE A 208 5.53 25.34 -14.75
C ILE A 208 6.30 24.36 -13.86
N ALA A 209 7.62 24.32 -14.02
CA ALA A 209 8.49 23.47 -13.21
C ALA A 209 8.56 24.00 -11.76
N PRO A 210 8.42 23.18 -10.70
CA PRO A 210 8.58 23.62 -9.31
C PRO A 210 9.92 24.32 -9.04
N GLU A 211 10.96 23.97 -9.77
CA GLU A 211 12.30 24.60 -9.73
C GLU A 211 12.29 26.08 -10.18
N SER A 212 11.15 26.58 -10.65
CA SER A 212 10.92 28.00 -10.95
C SER A 212 10.94 28.90 -9.70
N PHE A 213 10.71 28.31 -8.52
CA PHE A 213 10.69 29.05 -7.25
C PHE A 213 12.07 29.04 -6.59
N THR A 214 12.35 30.09 -5.81
CA THR A 214 13.55 30.13 -4.96
C THR A 214 13.23 29.48 -3.64
N TYR A 215 14.04 28.51 -3.23
CA TYR A 215 13.86 27.77 -1.98
C TYR A 215 14.89 28.21 -0.95
N VAL A 216 14.43 28.45 0.27
CA VAL A 216 15.24 28.91 1.41
C VAL A 216 14.89 28.06 2.62
N SER A 217 15.86 27.36 3.21
CA SER A 217 15.60 26.60 4.44
C SER A 217 15.25 27.53 5.60
N PHE A 218 14.22 27.19 6.39
CA PHE A 218 13.75 28.00 7.52
C PHE A 218 14.86 28.28 8.54
N VAL A 219 15.68 27.27 8.84
CA VAL A 219 16.81 27.42 9.79
C VAL A 219 17.87 28.38 9.25
N ASP A 220 18.12 28.40 7.94
CA ASP A 220 19.10 29.31 7.36
C ASP A 220 18.57 30.76 7.33
N LEU A 221 17.25 30.95 7.24
CA LEU A 221 16.60 32.26 7.37
C LEU A 221 16.78 32.84 8.77
N ILE A 222 16.45 32.09 9.82
CA ILE A 222 16.58 32.56 11.22
C ILE A 222 18.06 32.72 11.64
N ASP A 223 18.96 31.90 11.10
CA ASP A 223 20.41 32.04 11.31
C ASP A 223 21.02 33.23 10.53
N GLU A 224 20.21 34.03 9.81
CA GLU A 224 20.61 35.13 8.94
C GLU A 224 21.69 34.74 7.90
N LYS A 225 21.68 33.49 7.41
CA LYS A 225 22.61 32.98 6.39
C LYS A 225 22.16 33.27 4.95
N VAL A 226 20.95 33.76 4.78
CA VAL A 226 20.34 34.05 3.49
C VAL A 226 20.73 35.44 3.02
N ASP A 227 21.15 35.59 1.77
CA ASP A 227 21.44 36.90 1.18
C ASP A 227 20.16 37.75 1.13
N PRO A 228 20.12 38.93 1.80
CA PRO A 228 18.96 39.81 1.80
C PRO A 228 18.52 40.26 0.40
N ALA A 229 19.43 40.25 -0.59
CA ALA A 229 19.09 40.56 -1.97
C ALA A 229 18.14 39.54 -2.62
N LEU A 230 18.11 38.29 -2.13
CA LEU A 230 17.20 37.25 -2.60
C LEU A 230 15.77 37.46 -2.10
N LEU A 231 15.59 38.15 -0.99
CA LEU A 231 14.30 38.35 -0.31
C LEU A 231 13.65 39.69 -0.65
N ARG A 232 14.46 40.72 -0.94
CA ARG A 232 13.98 42.09 -1.16
C ARG A 232 12.93 42.18 -2.27
N GLY A 233 11.75 42.72 -1.93
CA GLY A 233 10.64 42.93 -2.85
C GLY A 233 9.98 41.67 -3.40
N ARG A 234 10.27 40.49 -2.82
CA ARG A 234 9.70 39.19 -3.20
C ARG A 234 8.45 38.84 -2.38
N ASP A 235 7.65 37.91 -2.93
CA ASP A 235 6.51 37.32 -2.25
C ASP A 235 6.97 36.04 -1.51
N ILE A 236 6.88 36.03 -0.18
CA ILE A 236 7.42 34.97 0.67
C ILE A 236 6.30 34.04 1.12
N ILE A 237 6.56 32.73 1.03
CA ILE A 237 5.65 31.70 1.52
C ILE A 237 6.41 30.79 2.47
N ILE A 238 6.00 30.74 3.74
CA ILE A 238 6.54 29.80 4.72
C ILE A 238 5.62 28.59 4.77
N GLY A 239 6.14 27.38 4.60
CA GLY A 239 5.32 26.17 4.69
C GLY A 239 6.11 24.88 4.79
N SER A 240 5.39 23.81 5.08
CA SER A 240 5.95 22.46 5.18
C SER A 240 6.40 21.92 3.83
N THR A 241 7.65 21.46 3.73
CA THR A 241 8.14 20.66 2.58
C THR A 241 8.81 19.35 2.99
N ALA A 242 9.09 19.17 4.28
CA ALA A 242 9.55 17.91 4.84
C ALA A 242 8.48 16.82 4.70
N ILE A 243 8.89 15.64 4.22
CA ILE A 243 8.00 14.49 4.00
C ILE A 243 7.39 14.02 5.33
N GLU A 244 8.14 14.15 6.42
CA GLU A 244 7.77 13.74 7.78
C GLU A 244 6.56 14.51 8.34
N LEU A 245 6.29 15.71 7.82
CA LEU A 245 5.15 16.53 8.24
C LEU A 245 3.86 16.16 7.51
N GLY A 246 3.93 15.33 6.46
CA GLY A 246 2.78 14.77 5.77
C GLY A 246 1.93 15.78 4.99
N ASP A 247 2.38 17.02 4.83
CA ASP A 247 1.67 18.09 4.12
C ASP A 247 1.95 18.07 2.61
N THR A 248 1.69 16.92 1.99
CA THR A 248 1.88 16.69 0.56
C THR A 248 0.60 16.20 -0.10
N LEU A 249 0.36 16.65 -1.33
CA LEU A 249 -0.84 16.31 -2.09
C LEU A 249 -0.46 15.67 -3.42
N ALA A 250 -1.28 14.72 -3.85
CA ALA A 250 -1.10 14.05 -5.13
C ALA A 250 -1.50 15.00 -6.28
N VAL A 251 -0.62 15.15 -7.26
CA VAL A 251 -0.79 16.05 -8.41
C VAL A 251 -0.45 15.35 -9.72
N PRO A 252 -1.02 15.75 -10.87
CA PRO A 252 -0.59 15.24 -12.16
C PRO A 252 0.86 15.69 -12.46
N VAL A 253 1.52 14.98 -13.39
CA VAL A 253 2.91 15.21 -13.83
C VAL A 253 3.97 14.93 -12.75
N TYR A 254 3.94 15.64 -11.63
CA TYR A 254 4.96 15.56 -10.56
C TYR A 254 4.65 14.51 -9.48
N GLN A 255 3.51 13.80 -9.59
CA GLN A 255 3.02 12.76 -8.69
C GLN A 255 2.61 13.26 -7.30
N VAL A 256 3.52 13.90 -6.57
CA VAL A 256 3.31 14.44 -5.22
C VAL A 256 4.05 15.76 -5.07
N LEU A 257 3.38 16.79 -4.55
CA LEU A 257 4.00 18.08 -4.23
C LEU A 257 3.55 18.57 -2.84
N PRO A 258 4.41 19.29 -2.10
CA PRO A 258 4.00 19.96 -0.86
C PRO A 258 2.88 20.98 -1.08
N GLY A 259 1.98 21.13 -0.10
CA GLY A 259 0.85 22.06 -0.18
C GLY A 259 1.29 23.49 -0.52
N VAL A 260 2.36 23.96 0.12
CA VAL A 260 2.95 25.28 -0.11
C VAL A 260 3.43 25.51 -1.56
N VAL A 261 3.98 24.47 -2.21
CA VAL A 261 4.43 24.54 -3.61
C VAL A 261 3.23 24.62 -4.55
N ILE A 262 2.14 23.92 -4.22
CA ILE A 262 0.91 23.96 -5.01
C ILE A 262 0.25 25.34 -4.92
N GLN A 263 0.28 25.99 -3.75
CA GLN A 263 -0.17 27.39 -3.60
C GLN A 263 0.65 28.34 -4.49
N ALA A 264 1.98 28.18 -4.48
CA ALA A 264 2.89 28.98 -5.31
C ALA A 264 2.63 28.77 -6.81
N LEU A 265 2.45 27.51 -7.25
CA LEU A 265 2.08 27.16 -8.63
C LEU A 265 0.74 27.79 -9.03
N GLY A 266 -0.26 27.74 -8.15
CA GLY A 266 -1.56 28.36 -8.39
C GLY A 266 -1.47 29.87 -8.57
N ALA A 267 -0.70 30.53 -7.70
CA ALA A 267 -0.51 31.98 -7.75
C ALA A 267 0.27 32.41 -9.00
N GLU A 268 1.34 31.70 -9.34
CA GLU A 268 2.14 31.93 -10.55
C GLU A 268 1.32 31.69 -11.82
N THR A 269 0.51 30.63 -11.85
CA THR A 269 -0.43 30.34 -12.95
C THR A 269 -1.35 31.53 -13.20
N LEU A 270 -1.91 32.11 -12.13
CA LEU A 270 -2.84 33.23 -12.26
C LEU A 270 -2.14 34.54 -12.62
N LYS A 271 -0.94 34.82 -12.07
CA LYS A 271 -0.12 35.97 -12.47
C LYS A 271 0.19 35.98 -13.98
N ARG A 272 0.22 34.80 -14.61
CA ARG A 272 0.42 34.59 -16.05
C ARG A 272 -0.85 34.66 -16.90
N GLY A 273 -1.99 34.96 -16.28
CA GLY A 273 -3.27 35.08 -16.96
C GLY A 273 -4.23 33.93 -16.70
N GLY A 274 -3.86 32.94 -15.88
CA GLY A 274 -4.72 31.80 -15.48
C GLY A 274 -4.85 30.73 -16.55
N LEU A 275 -5.21 29.52 -16.15
CA LEU A 275 -5.46 28.38 -17.04
C LEU A 275 -6.93 27.97 -16.93
N TYR A 276 -7.62 27.96 -18.06
CA TYR A 276 -9.07 27.75 -18.09
C TYR A 276 -9.46 26.56 -18.96
N ARG A 277 -10.53 25.88 -18.58
CA ARG A 277 -11.20 24.87 -19.41
C ARG A 277 -12.40 25.50 -20.11
N LEU A 278 -12.66 25.09 -21.35
CA LEU A 278 -13.94 25.39 -22.02
C LEU A 278 -15.11 24.94 -21.13
N GLY A 279 -16.05 25.84 -20.87
CA GLY A 279 -17.24 25.49 -20.09
C GLY A 279 -18.06 24.37 -20.74
N ASP A 280 -18.78 23.59 -19.94
CA ASP A 280 -19.48 22.38 -20.38
C ASP A 280 -20.40 22.62 -21.58
N THR A 281 -21.06 23.79 -21.64
CA THR A 281 -21.90 24.16 -22.78
C THR A 281 -21.11 24.36 -24.07
N MET A 282 -19.95 25.02 -24.01
CA MET A 282 -19.09 25.22 -25.18
C MET A 282 -18.47 23.91 -25.64
N ASN A 283 -18.06 23.07 -24.69
CA ASN A 283 -17.55 21.74 -24.99
C ASN A 283 -18.63 20.86 -25.64
N PHE A 284 -19.86 20.88 -25.12
CA PHE A 284 -21.00 20.20 -25.72
C PHE A 284 -21.29 20.67 -27.15
N LEU A 285 -21.28 21.99 -27.39
CA LEU A 285 -21.44 22.54 -28.74
C LEU A 285 -20.30 22.11 -29.67
N LEU A 286 -19.06 22.05 -29.17
CA LEU A 286 -17.91 21.58 -29.93
C LEU A 286 -18.07 20.11 -30.31
N VAL A 287 -18.52 19.25 -29.39
CA VAL A 287 -18.80 17.84 -29.66
C VAL A 287 -19.92 17.69 -30.69
N ILE A 288 -21.03 18.43 -30.57
CA ILE A 288 -22.12 18.41 -31.55
C ILE A 288 -21.64 18.89 -32.93
N PHE A 289 -20.87 19.97 -32.97
CA PHE A 289 -20.33 20.49 -34.21
C PHE A 289 -19.39 19.48 -34.87
N SER A 290 -18.52 18.84 -34.08
CA SER A 290 -17.65 17.76 -34.54
C SER A 290 -18.45 16.59 -35.09
N TRP A 291 -19.55 16.21 -34.45
CA TRP A 291 -20.45 15.15 -34.88
C TRP A 291 -21.14 15.48 -36.21
N ILE A 292 -21.70 16.69 -36.36
CA ILE A 292 -22.36 17.13 -37.59
C ILE A 292 -21.36 17.15 -38.75
N ILE A 293 -20.16 17.68 -38.54
CA ILE A 293 -19.10 17.69 -39.55
C ILE A 293 -18.75 16.26 -39.96
N ALA A 294 -18.53 15.36 -39.00
CA ALA A 294 -18.21 13.96 -39.28
C ALA A 294 -19.34 13.27 -40.06
N ALA A 295 -20.59 13.47 -39.67
CA ALA A 295 -21.75 12.89 -40.35
C ALA A 295 -21.90 13.43 -41.79
N LEU A 296 -21.67 14.72 -42.03
CA LEU A 296 -21.79 15.32 -43.35
C LEU A 296 -20.64 14.95 -44.29
N THR A 297 -19.42 14.81 -43.76
CA THR A 297 -18.21 14.55 -44.55
C THR A 297 -17.97 13.06 -44.79
N LEU A 298 -17.99 12.26 -43.72
CA LEU A 298 -17.61 10.84 -43.78
C LEU A 298 -18.64 10.00 -44.57
N VAL A 299 -19.92 10.39 -44.55
CA VAL A 299 -20.99 9.75 -45.35
C VAL A 299 -20.80 9.95 -46.86
N ARG A 300 -20.09 11.00 -47.28
CA ARG A 300 -19.87 11.31 -48.72
C ARG A 300 -18.54 10.79 -49.26
N LEU A 301 -17.58 10.48 -48.40
CA LEU A 301 -16.23 10.06 -48.77
C LEU A 301 -16.08 8.54 -48.78
N SER A 302 -15.24 8.00 -49.67
CA SER A 302 -14.83 6.58 -49.63
C SER A 302 -14.11 6.25 -48.32
N TRP A 303 -14.17 5.00 -47.83
CA TRP A 303 -13.56 4.59 -46.56
C TRP A 303 -12.06 4.96 -46.43
N GLN A 304 -11.27 4.83 -47.51
CA GLN A 304 -9.84 5.19 -47.52
C GLN A 304 -9.62 6.69 -47.29
N ARG A 305 -10.35 7.54 -48.04
CA ARG A 305 -10.31 9.00 -47.88
C ARG A 305 -10.84 9.43 -46.52
N SER A 306 -11.88 8.78 -46.01
CA SER A 306 -12.41 9.03 -44.67
C SER A 306 -11.39 8.73 -43.58
N LEU A 307 -10.63 7.64 -43.71
CA LEU A 307 -9.57 7.27 -42.77
C LEU A 307 -8.39 8.26 -42.81
N GLN A 308 -7.93 8.64 -44.01
CA GLN A 308 -6.89 9.65 -44.18
C GLN A 308 -7.30 11.00 -43.58
N LEU A 309 -8.55 11.41 -43.80
CA LEU A 309 -9.11 12.63 -43.23
C LEU A 309 -9.17 12.57 -41.70
N LEU A 310 -9.60 11.45 -41.13
CA LEU A 310 -9.69 11.26 -39.67
C LEU A 310 -8.31 11.34 -39.01
N LEU A 311 -7.29 10.67 -39.57
CA LEU A 311 -5.92 10.73 -39.05
C LEU A 311 -5.33 12.14 -39.16
N GLY A 312 -5.50 12.78 -40.31
CA GLY A 312 -4.98 14.14 -40.56
C GLY A 312 -5.62 15.18 -39.63
N LEU A 313 -6.96 15.20 -39.56
CA LEU A 313 -7.67 16.12 -38.68
C LEU A 313 -7.41 15.80 -37.20
N GLY A 314 -7.27 14.52 -36.84
CA GLY A 314 -6.96 14.14 -35.47
C GLY A 314 -5.61 14.68 -35.01
N LEU A 315 -4.58 14.60 -35.85
CA LEU A 315 -3.26 15.17 -35.55
C LEU A 315 -3.29 16.70 -35.45
N VAL A 316 -4.03 17.36 -36.33
CA VAL A 316 -4.24 18.83 -36.28
C VAL A 316 -4.99 19.22 -35.00
N PHE A 317 -5.98 18.45 -34.58
CA PHE A 317 -6.78 18.75 -33.39
C PHE A 317 -5.98 18.58 -32.09
N VAL A 318 -5.21 17.49 -31.96
CA VAL A 318 -4.27 17.29 -30.84
C VAL A 318 -3.22 18.40 -30.80
N GLY A 319 -2.61 18.71 -31.94
CA GLY A 319 -1.62 19.79 -32.04
C GLY A 319 -2.22 21.16 -31.69
N GLY A 320 -3.45 21.43 -32.14
CA GLY A 320 -4.20 22.64 -31.81
C GLY A 320 -4.50 22.78 -30.32
N ALA A 321 -4.83 21.67 -29.64
CA ALA A 321 -5.03 21.66 -28.19
C ALA A 321 -3.73 21.96 -27.43
N ILE A 322 -2.59 21.38 -27.85
CA ILE A 322 -1.26 21.68 -27.28
C ILE A 322 -0.89 23.15 -27.48
N VAL A 323 -1.11 23.69 -28.68
CA VAL A 323 -0.85 25.11 -28.98
C VAL A 323 -1.77 26.03 -28.16
N SER A 324 -3.04 25.65 -27.99
CA SER A 324 -4.02 26.42 -27.19
C SER A 324 -3.65 26.41 -25.71
N TYR A 325 -3.15 25.28 -25.20
CA TYR A 325 -2.62 25.18 -23.85
C TYR A 325 -1.45 26.15 -23.65
N LYS A 326 -0.42 26.09 -24.53
CA LYS A 326 0.81 26.87 -24.38
C LYS A 326 0.64 28.38 -24.60
N TYR A 327 -0.19 28.79 -25.56
CA TYR A 327 -0.22 30.20 -26.00
C TYR A 327 -1.53 30.93 -25.67
N ALA A 328 -2.62 30.21 -25.40
CA ALA A 328 -3.93 30.80 -25.09
C ALA A 328 -4.40 30.50 -23.67
N ALA A 329 -3.60 29.77 -22.87
CA ALA A 329 -3.94 29.29 -21.54
C ALA A 329 -5.35 28.66 -21.48
N LEU A 330 -5.68 27.92 -22.54
CA LEU A 330 -6.98 27.32 -22.76
C LEU A 330 -6.85 25.81 -22.97
N MET A 331 -7.51 25.05 -22.10
CA MET A 331 -7.61 23.61 -22.20
C MET A 331 -8.83 23.21 -23.03
N ILE A 332 -8.55 22.39 -24.05
CA ILE A 332 -9.53 21.86 -24.98
C ILE A 332 -9.56 20.33 -24.82
N ASP A 333 -10.75 19.78 -24.63
CA ASP A 333 -10.95 18.34 -24.56
C ASP A 333 -10.78 17.71 -25.97
N VAL A 334 -9.89 16.73 -26.07
CA VAL A 334 -9.45 16.12 -27.33
C VAL A 334 -10.05 14.74 -27.55
N VAL A 335 -10.20 13.94 -26.49
CA VAL A 335 -10.58 12.53 -26.60
C VAL A 335 -12.03 12.40 -27.08
N THR A 336 -12.94 13.20 -26.52
CA THR A 336 -14.37 13.08 -26.86
C THR A 336 -14.65 13.38 -28.34
N PRO A 337 -14.17 14.49 -28.95
CA PRO A 337 -14.37 14.73 -30.38
C PRO A 337 -13.72 13.67 -31.30
N LEU A 338 -12.55 13.14 -30.93
CA LEU A 338 -11.88 12.10 -31.72
C LEU A 338 -12.65 10.77 -31.68
N LEU A 339 -13.14 10.37 -30.51
CA LEU A 339 -13.98 9.17 -30.37
C LEU A 339 -15.30 9.34 -31.12
N MET A 340 -15.89 10.55 -31.11
CA MET A 340 -17.07 10.86 -31.92
C MET A 340 -16.80 10.60 -33.41
N TRP A 341 -15.69 11.10 -33.95
CA TRP A 341 -15.32 10.89 -35.36
C TRP A 341 -15.04 9.44 -35.69
N LEU A 342 -14.31 8.73 -34.83
CA LEU A 342 -14.01 7.31 -35.01
C LEU A 342 -15.30 6.47 -35.02
N SER A 343 -16.21 6.76 -34.09
CA SER A 343 -17.46 6.01 -33.96
C SER A 343 -18.38 6.26 -35.15
N VAL A 344 -18.50 7.52 -35.61
CA VAL A 344 -19.22 7.85 -36.85
C VAL A 344 -18.58 7.17 -38.06
N PHE A 345 -17.25 7.16 -38.16
CA PHE A 345 -16.54 6.45 -39.23
C PHE A 345 -16.90 4.96 -39.24
N VAL A 346 -16.82 4.28 -38.09
CA VAL A 346 -17.16 2.85 -37.98
C VAL A 346 -18.64 2.62 -38.34
N GLY A 347 -19.55 3.40 -37.77
CA GLY A 347 -20.99 3.27 -38.02
C GLY A 347 -21.37 3.48 -39.49
N VAL A 348 -20.79 4.49 -40.14
CA VAL A 348 -21.03 4.78 -41.56
C VAL A 348 -20.50 3.67 -42.46
N ASN A 349 -19.32 3.12 -42.17
CA ASN A 349 -18.76 2.04 -42.98
C ASN A 349 -19.51 0.72 -42.80
N ILE A 350 -19.97 0.40 -41.58
CA ILE A 350 -20.86 -0.74 -41.34
C ILE A 350 -22.16 -0.57 -42.13
N ALA A 351 -22.77 0.62 -42.09
CA ALA A 351 -24.02 0.89 -42.80
C ALA A 351 -23.91 0.88 -44.34
N ARG A 352 -22.69 0.94 -44.88
CA ARG A 352 -22.39 0.84 -46.32
C ARG A 352 -22.25 -0.61 -46.79
N LEU A 353 -22.10 -1.57 -45.88
CA LEU A 353 -22.05 -2.98 -46.23
C LEU A 353 -23.47 -3.47 -46.50
N ASP A 354 -23.86 -3.54 -47.78
CA ASP A 354 -25.10 -4.22 -48.18
C ASP A 354 -24.90 -5.74 -48.19
N ALA A 355 -25.92 -6.49 -47.73
CA ALA A 355 -25.89 -7.95 -47.67
C ALA A 355 -25.58 -8.60 -49.03
N GLU A 356 -26.09 -8.03 -50.13
CA GLU A 356 -25.78 -8.50 -51.49
C GLU A 356 -24.34 -8.20 -51.94
N SER A 357 -23.69 -7.16 -51.38
CA SER A 357 -22.28 -6.87 -51.66
C SER A 357 -21.37 -7.86 -50.95
N VAL A 358 -21.74 -8.28 -49.73
CA VAL A 358 -21.04 -9.35 -48.98
C VAL A 358 -21.18 -10.68 -49.71
N GLU A 359 -22.38 -10.99 -50.22
CA GLU A 359 -22.68 -12.24 -50.94
C GLU A 359 -22.01 -12.31 -52.32
N ARG A 360 -22.00 -11.20 -53.09
CA ARG A 360 -21.31 -11.13 -54.40
C ARG A 360 -19.79 -11.11 -54.27
N LEU A 361 -19.24 -10.47 -53.23
CA LEU A 361 -17.81 -10.54 -52.92
C LEU A 361 -17.45 -11.99 -52.55
N TRP A 362 -18.29 -12.65 -51.74
CA TRP A 362 -18.14 -14.07 -51.39
C TRP A 362 -18.14 -15.00 -52.61
N LEU A 363 -19.04 -14.77 -53.58
CA LEU A 363 -19.16 -15.57 -54.80
C LEU A 363 -18.01 -15.33 -55.80
N GLN A 364 -17.51 -14.10 -55.95
CA GLN A 364 -16.38 -13.79 -56.83
C GLN A 364 -15.03 -14.22 -56.26
N ILE A 365 -14.86 -14.15 -54.93
CA ILE A 365 -13.76 -14.74 -54.17
C ILE A 365 -13.79 -16.26 -54.39
N SER A 366 -14.91 -16.93 -54.14
CA SER A 366 -14.99 -18.40 -54.17
C SER A 366 -14.53 -19.09 -55.47
N LEU A 367 -14.77 -18.53 -56.66
CA LEU A 367 -14.42 -19.20 -57.94
C LEU A 367 -13.04 -18.87 -58.50
N ARG A 368 -12.51 -17.66 -58.26
CA ARG A 368 -11.17 -17.25 -58.72
C ARG A 368 -10.12 -17.46 -57.65
N ASP A 369 -10.55 -17.44 -56.38
CA ASP A 369 -9.73 -17.85 -55.26
C ASP A 369 -9.62 -19.36 -55.25
N ASN A 370 -10.61 -20.23 -55.47
CA ASN A 370 -10.36 -21.70 -55.34
C ASN A 370 -9.07 -22.25 -56.01
N GLN A 371 -8.66 -21.82 -57.21
CA GLN A 371 -7.34 -22.19 -57.75
C GLN A 371 -6.16 -21.43 -57.12
N LYS A 372 -6.27 -20.11 -56.95
CA LYS A 372 -5.23 -19.29 -56.29
C LYS A 372 -5.11 -19.55 -54.79
N LEU A 373 -6.17 -20.03 -54.15
CA LEU A 373 -6.38 -20.35 -52.75
C LEU A 373 -6.00 -21.79 -52.52
N LEU A 374 -6.11 -22.71 -53.48
CA LEU A 374 -5.38 -23.97 -53.41
C LEU A 374 -3.87 -23.75 -53.53
N ASP A 375 -3.41 -22.93 -54.48
CA ASP A 375 -1.98 -22.60 -54.60
C ASP A 375 -1.46 -21.72 -53.44
N LEU A 376 -2.28 -20.81 -52.88
CA LEU A 376 -1.96 -20.03 -51.69
C LEU A 376 -2.08 -20.90 -50.44
N ILE A 377 -3.10 -21.76 -50.26
CA ILE A 377 -3.19 -22.69 -49.12
C ILE A 377 -1.99 -23.62 -49.11
N VAL A 378 -1.61 -24.22 -50.25
CA VAL A 378 -0.43 -25.08 -50.30
C VAL A 378 0.84 -24.26 -50.12
N GLY A 379 0.92 -23.06 -50.72
CA GLY A 379 2.06 -22.15 -50.66
C GLY A 379 2.28 -21.43 -49.33
N THR A 380 1.23 -21.17 -48.55
CA THR A 380 1.22 -20.53 -47.23
C THR A 380 0.92 -21.52 -46.10
N ALA A 381 0.73 -22.81 -46.39
CA ALA A 381 0.64 -23.83 -45.38
C ALA A 381 1.97 -23.86 -44.61
N ASN A 382 1.88 -23.73 -43.28
CA ASN A 382 3.05 -23.85 -42.40
C ASN A 382 3.58 -25.29 -42.36
N ASP A 383 2.71 -26.28 -42.64
CA ASP A 383 3.12 -27.67 -42.77
C ASP A 383 3.83 -27.88 -44.11
N SER A 384 4.91 -28.66 -44.08
CA SER A 384 5.69 -28.98 -45.28
C SER A 384 4.96 -30.06 -46.09
N ILE A 385 4.55 -29.72 -47.30
CA ILE A 385 3.78 -30.60 -48.19
C ILE A 385 4.70 -31.06 -49.33
N ILE A 386 4.87 -32.38 -49.44
CA ILE A 386 5.68 -33.03 -50.47
C ILE A 386 4.80 -34.05 -51.19
N CYS A 387 4.62 -33.89 -52.50
CA CYS A 387 3.95 -34.89 -53.33
C CYS A 387 4.98 -35.80 -53.98
N VAL A 388 4.72 -37.11 -53.98
CA VAL A 388 5.57 -38.14 -54.57
C VAL A 388 4.75 -39.11 -55.41
N ASN A 389 5.38 -39.70 -56.41
CA ASN A 389 4.78 -40.81 -57.17
C ASN A 389 4.93 -42.15 -56.44
N ALA A 390 4.39 -43.23 -57.02
CA ALA A 390 4.47 -44.58 -56.46
C ALA A 390 5.90 -45.11 -56.25
N GLY A 391 6.88 -44.57 -56.99
CA GLY A 391 8.31 -44.89 -56.82
C GLY A 391 9.02 -44.07 -55.74
N GLY A 392 8.32 -43.16 -55.04
CA GLY A 392 8.89 -42.27 -54.03
C GLY A 392 9.72 -41.11 -54.61
N ILE A 393 9.48 -40.76 -55.87
CA ILE A 393 10.11 -39.61 -56.53
C ILE A 393 9.26 -38.36 -56.29
N ILE A 394 9.90 -37.28 -55.84
CA ILE A 394 9.24 -36.00 -55.54
C ILE A 394 8.77 -35.32 -56.82
N THR A 395 7.47 -35.03 -56.90
CA THR A 395 6.80 -34.40 -58.05
C THR A 395 6.38 -32.96 -57.79
N ARG A 396 6.10 -32.59 -56.53
CA ARG A 396 5.83 -31.21 -56.09
C ARG A 396 6.27 -31.01 -54.64
N VAL A 397 6.67 -29.79 -54.31
CA VAL A 397 6.93 -29.35 -52.93
C VAL A 397 6.39 -27.94 -52.74
N ASN A 398 5.94 -27.61 -51.53
CA ASN A 398 5.58 -26.25 -51.16
C ASN A 398 6.79 -25.47 -50.58
N PRO A 399 6.71 -24.13 -50.43
CA PRO A 399 7.78 -23.32 -49.85
C PRO A 399 8.18 -23.74 -48.42
N ALA A 400 7.23 -24.18 -47.60
CA ALA A 400 7.52 -24.68 -46.26
C ALA A 400 8.43 -25.93 -46.30
N ALA A 401 8.18 -26.86 -47.23
CA ALA A 401 9.05 -28.02 -47.45
C ALA A 401 10.45 -27.63 -47.96
N GLN A 402 10.57 -26.59 -48.78
CA GLN A 402 11.87 -26.06 -49.23
C GLN A 402 12.67 -25.49 -48.05
N GLN A 403 12.03 -24.76 -47.15
CA GLN A 403 12.65 -24.23 -45.93
C GLN A 403 13.05 -25.33 -44.95
N LEU A 404 12.17 -26.32 -44.72
CA LEU A 404 12.44 -27.43 -43.81
C LEU A 404 13.59 -28.32 -44.30
N CYS A 405 13.67 -28.57 -45.62
CA CYS A 405 14.75 -29.33 -46.25
C CYS A 405 16.02 -28.48 -46.55
N GLN A 406 15.96 -27.15 -46.36
CA GLN A 406 17.02 -26.19 -46.75
C GLN A 406 17.52 -26.40 -48.19
N SER A 407 16.61 -26.66 -49.11
CA SER A 407 16.93 -27.01 -50.49
C SER A 407 15.91 -26.39 -51.44
N ASP A 408 16.38 -25.85 -52.57
CA ASP A 408 15.52 -25.21 -53.56
C ASP A 408 14.64 -26.25 -54.27
N GLU A 409 13.46 -25.81 -54.75
CA GLU A 409 12.50 -26.67 -55.47
C GLU A 409 13.15 -27.53 -56.56
N ARG A 410 14.01 -26.90 -57.38
CA ARG A 410 14.68 -27.55 -58.52
C ARG A 410 15.64 -28.67 -58.10
N SER A 411 16.17 -28.61 -56.88
CA SER A 411 17.07 -29.62 -56.33
C SER A 411 16.33 -30.79 -55.70
N LEU A 412 15.08 -30.56 -55.24
CA LEU A 412 14.23 -31.57 -54.62
C LEU A 412 13.40 -32.35 -55.66
N LEU A 413 12.92 -31.67 -56.70
CA LEU A 413 12.13 -32.30 -57.77
C LEU A 413 12.93 -33.41 -58.48
N GLY A 414 12.32 -34.58 -58.65
CA GLY A 414 12.95 -35.73 -59.31
C GLY A 414 13.89 -36.56 -58.43
N THR A 415 14.12 -36.16 -57.17
CA THR A 415 14.90 -36.95 -56.20
C THR A 415 14.01 -37.90 -55.38
N SER A 416 14.63 -38.88 -54.72
CA SER A 416 13.91 -39.85 -53.89
C SER A 416 13.76 -39.37 -52.45
N ILE A 417 12.53 -39.37 -51.92
CA ILE A 417 12.23 -38.93 -50.55
C ILE A 417 12.89 -39.82 -49.47
N PHE A 418 13.23 -41.06 -49.80
CA PHE A 418 13.89 -42.01 -48.88
C PHE A 418 15.31 -41.57 -48.46
N HIS A 419 15.93 -40.63 -49.19
CA HIS A 419 17.21 -40.04 -48.78
C HIS A 419 17.02 -39.07 -47.61
N SER A 420 15.88 -38.40 -47.52
CA SER A 420 15.57 -37.40 -46.49
C SER A 420 14.86 -38.00 -45.28
N LEU A 421 14.21 -39.16 -45.45
CA LEU A 421 13.52 -39.91 -44.40
C LEU A 421 14.08 -41.34 -44.28
N PRO A 422 15.28 -41.52 -43.67
CA PRO A 422 15.96 -42.82 -43.64
C PRO A 422 15.23 -43.90 -42.83
N ALA A 423 14.32 -43.52 -41.93
CA ALA A 423 13.51 -44.45 -41.14
C ALA A 423 12.30 -45.04 -41.92
N VAL A 424 11.99 -44.49 -43.09
CA VAL A 424 10.88 -44.93 -43.94
C VAL A 424 11.37 -46.03 -44.89
N THR A 425 10.79 -47.23 -44.81
CA THR A 425 11.11 -48.35 -45.72
C THR A 425 10.77 -48.00 -47.16
N ARG A 426 11.46 -48.61 -48.15
CA ARG A 426 11.43 -48.31 -49.60
C ARG A 426 10.06 -48.42 -50.31
N ASP A 427 8.95 -48.45 -49.57
CA ASP A 427 7.59 -48.55 -50.09
C ASP A 427 6.65 -47.57 -49.36
N ILE A 428 6.37 -46.42 -49.99
CA ILE A 428 5.48 -45.37 -49.45
C ILE A 428 4.04 -45.84 -49.30
N ALA A 429 3.62 -46.85 -50.08
CA ALA A 429 2.26 -47.36 -50.02
C ALA A 429 1.97 -48.16 -48.73
N ARG A 430 3.01 -48.55 -47.99
CA ARG A 430 2.89 -49.30 -46.72
C ARG A 430 2.98 -48.43 -45.48
N LEU A 431 3.17 -47.13 -45.63
CA LEU A 431 3.24 -46.22 -44.49
C LEU A 431 1.87 -46.06 -43.81
N PRO A 432 1.85 -45.83 -42.49
CA PRO A 432 0.60 -45.55 -41.80
C PRO A 432 -0.04 -44.28 -42.35
N THR A 433 -1.35 -44.33 -42.56
CA THR A 433 -2.17 -43.14 -42.88
C THR A 433 -2.45 -42.28 -41.63
N GLN A 434 -2.13 -42.77 -40.44
CA GLN A 434 -2.15 -42.01 -39.19
C GLN A 434 -0.81 -41.29 -38.98
N PRO A 435 -0.79 -40.14 -38.26
CA PRO A 435 0.44 -39.42 -37.96
C PRO A 435 1.45 -40.30 -37.22
N PHE A 436 2.72 -40.27 -37.63
CA PHE A 436 3.81 -40.96 -36.96
C PHE A 436 5.04 -40.05 -36.87
N ASP A 437 5.81 -40.22 -35.79
CA ASP A 437 6.99 -39.40 -35.54
C ASP A 437 8.22 -40.01 -36.22
N THR A 438 9.05 -39.16 -36.84
CA THR A 438 10.25 -39.58 -37.55
C THR A 438 11.29 -38.46 -37.57
N LEU A 439 12.47 -38.74 -38.13
CA LEU A 439 13.56 -37.79 -38.27
C LEU A 439 13.75 -37.45 -39.75
N LEU A 440 13.71 -36.16 -40.06
CA LEU A 440 14.12 -35.63 -41.35
C LEU A 440 15.62 -35.34 -41.32
N VAL A 441 16.38 -35.93 -42.23
CA VAL A 441 17.81 -35.68 -42.38
C VAL A 441 18.02 -34.70 -43.52
N GLN A 442 18.58 -33.53 -43.20
CA GLN A 442 18.94 -32.52 -44.19
C GLN A 442 20.25 -32.90 -44.93
N ALA A 443 20.50 -32.26 -46.08
CA ALA A 443 21.75 -32.42 -46.83
C ALA A 443 23.01 -32.07 -46.00
N SER A 444 22.86 -31.25 -44.95
CA SER A 444 23.89 -30.85 -43.98
C SER A 444 24.14 -31.88 -42.86
N SER A 445 23.50 -33.07 -42.89
CA SER A 445 23.55 -34.10 -41.84
C SER A 445 22.91 -33.71 -40.48
N ILE A 446 22.11 -32.64 -40.44
CA ILE A 446 21.32 -32.25 -39.26
C ILE A 446 19.98 -33.02 -39.27
N SER A 447 19.63 -33.63 -38.14
CA SER A 447 18.36 -34.35 -37.95
C SER A 447 17.30 -33.45 -37.29
N ILE A 448 16.15 -33.28 -37.93
CA ILE A 448 15.02 -32.50 -37.41
C ILE A 448 13.89 -33.47 -37.01
N PRO A 449 13.33 -33.36 -35.79
CA PRO A 449 12.16 -34.12 -35.41
C PRO A 449 10.93 -33.60 -36.15
N VAL A 450 10.27 -34.49 -36.90
CA VAL A 450 9.07 -34.17 -37.68
C VAL A 450 7.98 -35.20 -37.43
N GLN A 451 6.73 -34.76 -37.43
CA GLN A 451 5.59 -35.65 -37.49
C GLN A 451 5.14 -35.78 -38.95
N ALA A 452 5.10 -37.00 -39.47
CA ALA A 452 4.76 -37.30 -40.85
C ALA A 452 3.36 -37.91 -40.95
N THR A 453 2.57 -37.46 -41.92
CA THR A 453 1.31 -38.07 -42.33
C THR A 453 1.33 -38.36 -43.82
N VAL A 454 0.90 -39.54 -44.24
CA VAL A 454 0.85 -39.94 -45.64
C VAL A 454 -0.60 -40.10 -46.10
N SER A 455 -0.96 -39.43 -47.18
CA SER A 455 -2.28 -39.53 -47.81
C SER A 455 -2.14 -39.94 -49.27
N ARG A 456 -3.01 -40.85 -49.73
CA ARG A 456 -3.07 -41.29 -51.12
C ARG A 456 -4.22 -40.61 -51.85
N VAL A 457 -3.95 -40.09 -53.04
CA VAL A 457 -4.95 -39.51 -53.94
C VAL A 457 -4.93 -40.30 -55.25
N ASP A 458 -6.05 -40.95 -55.56
CA ASP A 458 -6.21 -41.70 -56.80
C ASP A 458 -6.65 -40.76 -57.93
N LEU A 459 -5.72 -40.45 -58.83
CA LEU A 459 -5.99 -39.69 -60.06
C LEU A 459 -6.31 -40.66 -61.20
N SER A 460 -6.92 -40.14 -62.28
CA SER A 460 -7.37 -40.91 -63.44
C SER A 460 -6.25 -41.58 -64.26
N SER A 461 -4.97 -41.31 -63.95
CA SER A 461 -3.80 -41.83 -64.67
C SER A 461 -2.85 -42.63 -63.77
N GLU A 462 -2.40 -42.06 -62.65
CA GLU A 462 -1.54 -42.74 -61.65
C GLU A 462 -1.84 -42.28 -60.21
N PRO A 463 -1.64 -43.13 -59.19
CA PRO A 463 -1.81 -42.74 -57.79
C PRO A 463 -0.71 -41.79 -57.33
N LEU A 464 -1.10 -40.69 -56.69
CA LEU A 464 -0.20 -39.70 -56.11
C LEU A 464 -0.24 -39.83 -54.58
N PHE A 465 0.93 -39.75 -53.93
CA PHE A 465 1.04 -39.73 -52.48
C PHE A 465 1.45 -38.34 -52.02
N THR A 466 0.80 -37.84 -50.96
CA THR A 466 1.10 -36.56 -50.33
C THR A 466 1.63 -36.83 -48.94
N LEU A 467 2.87 -36.42 -48.68
CA LEU A 467 3.49 -36.40 -47.37
C LEU A 467 3.32 -35.00 -46.77
N LEU A 468 2.75 -34.95 -45.57
CA LEU A 468 2.67 -33.75 -44.75
C LEU A 468 3.64 -33.92 -43.59
N LEU A 469 4.66 -33.07 -43.54
CA LEU A 469 5.68 -33.05 -42.50
C LEU A 469 5.49 -31.80 -41.64
N ARG A 470 5.25 -31.99 -40.35
CA ARG A 470 5.12 -30.90 -39.39
C ARG A 470 6.39 -30.77 -38.58
N ASP A 471 7.00 -29.58 -38.59
CA ASP A 471 8.17 -29.27 -37.78
C ASP A 471 7.77 -29.23 -36.29
N MET A 472 8.40 -30.07 -35.49
CA MET A 472 8.11 -30.17 -34.07
C MET A 472 9.03 -29.29 -33.21
N ARG A 473 10.02 -28.59 -33.78
CA ARG A 473 11.00 -27.78 -33.01
C ARG A 473 10.35 -26.70 -32.17
N GLU A 474 9.45 -25.89 -32.75
CA GLU A 474 8.79 -24.80 -32.03
C GLU A 474 7.80 -25.33 -30.98
N ARG A 475 7.10 -26.43 -31.29
CA ARG A 475 6.20 -27.07 -30.33
C ARG A 475 6.98 -27.63 -29.14
N VAL A 476 8.08 -28.34 -29.40
CA VAL A 476 8.96 -28.88 -28.35
C VAL A 476 9.58 -27.73 -27.54
N ALA A 477 10.05 -26.66 -28.18
CA ALA A 477 10.60 -25.49 -27.48
C ALA A 477 9.54 -24.73 -26.66
N ARG A 478 8.31 -24.60 -27.18
CA ARG A 478 7.19 -23.95 -26.50
C ARG A 478 6.66 -24.79 -25.34
N GLU A 479 6.58 -26.10 -25.51
CA GLU A 479 6.25 -27.04 -24.42
C GLU A 479 7.34 -26.95 -23.33
N GLN A 480 8.63 -26.95 -23.68
CA GLN A 480 9.72 -26.73 -22.74
C GLN A 480 9.65 -25.36 -22.03
N PHE A 481 9.32 -24.29 -22.74
CA PHE A 481 9.18 -22.95 -22.18
C PHE A 481 7.95 -22.79 -21.28
N LEU A 482 6.82 -23.38 -21.66
CA LEU A 482 5.60 -23.42 -20.83
C LEU A 482 5.83 -24.26 -19.59
N GLN A 483 6.54 -25.38 -19.71
CA GLN A 483 6.97 -26.20 -18.59
C GLN A 483 7.87 -25.39 -17.65
N TYR A 484 8.86 -24.68 -18.19
CA TYR A 484 9.75 -23.82 -17.40
C TYR A 484 8.98 -22.72 -16.65
N GLN A 485 8.04 -22.01 -17.30
CA GLN A 485 7.21 -20.99 -16.63
C GLN A 485 6.24 -21.58 -15.60
N ALA A 486 5.75 -22.80 -15.81
CA ALA A 486 4.90 -23.49 -14.85
C ALA A 486 5.69 -23.94 -13.62
N ASP A 487 7.01 -24.07 -13.73
CA ASP A 487 7.89 -24.60 -12.69
C ASP A 487 8.69 -23.51 -11.94
N HIS A 488 8.89 -22.31 -12.51
CA HIS A 488 9.78 -21.28 -11.94
C HIS A 488 9.07 -19.94 -11.63
N ASP A 489 9.60 -19.20 -10.66
CA ASP A 489 9.25 -17.81 -10.35
C ASP A 489 9.86 -16.85 -11.37
N LYS A 490 9.06 -15.90 -11.87
CA LYS A 490 9.48 -15.01 -12.98
C LYS A 490 10.51 -13.96 -12.56
N LEU A 491 10.52 -13.56 -11.29
CA LEU A 491 11.44 -12.53 -10.81
C LEU A 491 12.79 -13.13 -10.44
N THR A 492 12.79 -14.20 -9.65
CA THR A 492 14.02 -14.76 -9.07
C THR A 492 14.63 -15.89 -9.92
N GLY A 493 13.86 -16.50 -10.82
CA GLY A 493 14.28 -17.69 -11.58
C GLY A 493 14.35 -18.97 -10.75
N LEU A 494 13.98 -18.94 -9.46
CA LEU A 494 13.91 -20.09 -8.58
C LEU A 494 12.70 -20.97 -8.89
N LEU A 495 12.63 -22.17 -8.31
CA LEU A 495 11.40 -22.96 -8.36
C LEU A 495 10.24 -22.18 -7.71
N ASN A 496 9.04 -22.31 -8.28
CA ASN A 496 7.84 -21.80 -7.64
C ASN A 496 7.25 -22.83 -6.66
N ARG A 497 6.27 -22.41 -5.86
CA ARG A 497 5.57 -23.27 -4.88
C ARG A 497 5.06 -24.59 -5.48
N ALA A 498 4.52 -24.57 -6.69
CA ALA A 498 3.95 -25.78 -7.30
C ALA A 498 5.04 -26.79 -7.70
N ALA A 499 6.18 -26.32 -8.20
CA ALA A 499 7.32 -27.18 -8.51
C ALA A 499 8.01 -27.71 -7.26
N LEU A 500 8.15 -26.88 -6.22
CA LEU A 500 8.64 -27.31 -4.90
C LEU A 500 7.80 -28.47 -4.38
N PHE A 501 6.46 -28.35 -4.37
CA PHE A 501 5.57 -29.40 -3.89
C PHE A 501 5.72 -30.70 -4.69
N ARG A 502 5.74 -30.62 -6.03
CA ARG A 502 5.96 -31.79 -6.87
C ARG A 502 7.29 -32.49 -6.60
N GLN A 503 8.36 -31.73 -6.35
CA GLN A 503 9.67 -32.30 -6.05
C GLN A 503 9.70 -32.91 -4.65
N MET A 504 9.19 -32.20 -3.65
CA MET A 504 9.07 -32.69 -2.28
C MET A 504 8.23 -33.97 -2.21
N ASP A 505 7.05 -34.03 -2.84
CA ASP A 505 6.21 -35.23 -2.80
C ASP A 505 6.93 -36.44 -3.42
N ARG A 506 7.66 -36.25 -4.53
CA ARG A 506 8.52 -37.30 -5.10
C ARG A 506 9.64 -37.73 -4.14
N ASP A 507 10.32 -36.76 -3.54
CA ASP A 507 11.42 -37.04 -2.61
C ASP A 507 10.91 -37.76 -1.35
N LEU A 508 9.73 -37.39 -0.86
CA LEU A 508 9.06 -38.00 0.31
C LEU A 508 8.55 -39.43 0.02
N GLU A 509 8.31 -39.78 -1.25
CA GLU A 509 8.01 -41.14 -1.68
C GLU A 509 9.26 -42.03 -1.72
N VAL A 510 10.41 -41.47 -2.14
CA VAL A 510 11.67 -42.21 -2.29
C VAL A 510 12.49 -42.24 -0.99
N GLN A 511 12.52 -41.14 -0.26
CA GLN A 511 13.30 -40.93 0.95
C GLN A 511 12.40 -40.62 2.14
N GLN A 512 12.57 -41.37 3.25
CA GLN A 512 11.76 -41.18 4.46
C GLN A 512 12.35 -40.20 5.47
N SER A 513 13.24 -39.30 5.03
CA SER A 513 13.86 -38.27 5.87
C SER A 513 14.10 -37.01 5.05
N GLY A 514 14.13 -35.87 5.72
CA GLY A 514 14.33 -34.55 5.14
C GLY A 514 13.71 -33.47 6.01
N PHE A 515 14.19 -32.24 5.83
CA PHE A 515 13.68 -31.07 6.53
C PHE A 515 13.47 -29.91 5.57
N LEU A 516 12.48 -29.09 5.90
CA LEU A 516 12.11 -27.89 5.16
C LEU A 516 12.42 -26.66 6.00
N VAL A 517 13.11 -25.71 5.39
CA VAL A 517 13.43 -24.41 5.97
C VAL A 517 12.67 -23.34 5.21
N THR A 518 11.83 -22.56 5.88
CA THR A 518 11.20 -21.37 5.31
C THR A 518 11.91 -20.13 5.82
N VAL A 519 12.16 -19.16 4.94
CA VAL A 519 12.87 -17.91 5.22
C VAL A 519 11.97 -16.75 4.79
N ASP A 520 11.72 -15.81 5.69
CA ASP A 520 11.02 -14.55 5.39
C ASP A 520 11.97 -13.37 5.66
N ILE A 521 12.06 -12.45 4.70
CA ILE A 521 12.82 -11.19 4.87
C ILE A 521 12.02 -10.24 5.76
N ASP A 522 12.56 -9.88 6.92
CA ASP A 522 11.90 -8.98 7.84
C ASP A 522 11.85 -7.56 7.28
N TYR A 523 10.77 -6.84 7.61
CA TYR A 523 10.54 -5.45 7.21
C TYR A 523 10.65 -5.21 5.69
N PHE A 524 10.39 -6.24 4.86
CA PHE A 524 10.47 -6.10 3.40
C PHE A 524 9.48 -5.07 2.84
N ARG A 525 8.34 -4.86 3.51
CA ARG A 525 7.39 -3.82 3.11
C ARG A 525 8.00 -2.44 3.28
N GLU A 526 8.65 -2.19 4.40
CA GLU A 526 9.34 -0.95 4.73
C GLU A 526 10.48 -0.68 3.75
N VAL A 527 11.19 -1.73 3.30
CA VAL A 527 12.16 -1.62 2.19
C VAL A 527 11.50 -1.16 0.90
N ASN A 528 10.34 -1.70 0.53
CA ASN A 528 9.60 -1.26 -0.67
C ASN A 528 9.06 0.16 -0.52
N ASP A 529 8.54 0.52 0.65
CA ASP A 529 7.95 1.82 0.91
C ASP A 529 9.02 2.92 0.95
N THR A 530 10.24 2.58 1.42
CA THR A 530 11.37 3.52 1.54
C THR A 530 12.16 3.64 0.24
N TYR A 531 12.49 2.52 -0.42
CA TYR A 531 13.42 2.48 -1.57
C TYR A 531 12.73 2.18 -2.91
N GLY A 532 11.43 1.91 -2.89
CA GLY A 532 10.63 1.59 -4.07
C GLY A 532 10.70 0.10 -4.47
N HIS A 533 9.69 -0.32 -5.24
CA HIS A 533 9.55 -1.71 -5.68
C HIS A 533 10.69 -2.23 -6.55
N ILE A 534 11.40 -1.38 -7.30
CA ILE A 534 12.54 -1.80 -8.13
C ILE A 534 13.70 -2.30 -7.24
N VAL A 535 13.95 -1.60 -6.13
CA VAL A 535 14.98 -1.99 -5.15
C VAL A 535 14.52 -3.24 -4.40
N GLY A 536 13.25 -3.34 -4.03
CA GLY A 536 12.67 -4.55 -3.43
C GLY A 536 12.77 -5.78 -4.34
N ASP A 537 12.48 -5.63 -5.63
CA ASP A 537 12.59 -6.70 -6.62
C ASP A 537 14.05 -7.14 -6.82
N SER A 538 14.98 -6.18 -6.86
CA SER A 538 16.43 -6.45 -6.94
C SER A 538 16.93 -7.16 -5.69
N LEU A 539 16.44 -6.77 -4.50
CA LEU A 539 16.75 -7.44 -3.25
C LEU A 539 16.30 -8.90 -3.27
N LEU A 540 15.06 -9.18 -3.69
CA LEU A 540 14.55 -10.55 -3.80
C LEU A 540 15.36 -11.41 -4.77
N TYR A 541 15.80 -10.82 -5.89
CA TYR A 541 16.67 -11.50 -6.85
C TYR A 541 18.01 -11.87 -6.22
N VAL A 542 18.69 -10.92 -5.57
CA VAL A 542 20.00 -11.16 -4.94
C VAL A 542 19.90 -12.13 -3.77
N VAL A 543 18.87 -12.01 -2.92
CA VAL A 543 18.60 -12.97 -1.85
C VAL A 543 18.40 -14.36 -2.42
N GLY A 544 17.61 -14.51 -3.48
CA GLY A 544 17.41 -15.80 -4.15
C GLY A 544 18.72 -16.42 -4.65
N GLN A 545 19.60 -15.65 -5.27
CA GLN A 545 20.92 -16.11 -5.72
C GLN A 545 21.80 -16.56 -4.55
N ARG A 546 21.91 -15.75 -3.50
CA ARG A 546 22.74 -16.11 -2.34
C ARG A 546 22.22 -17.36 -1.62
N LEU A 547 20.90 -17.53 -1.55
CA LEU A 547 20.30 -18.75 -0.99
C LEU A 547 20.70 -19.97 -1.82
N VAL A 548 20.67 -19.91 -3.15
CA VAL A 548 21.10 -20.99 -4.04
C VAL A 548 22.58 -21.31 -3.87
N ASP A 549 23.44 -20.30 -3.82
CA ASP A 549 24.89 -20.49 -3.64
C ASP A 549 25.22 -21.18 -2.31
N GLN A 550 24.54 -20.77 -1.23
CA GLN A 550 24.72 -21.36 0.10
C GLN A 550 24.13 -22.78 0.22
N THR A 551 23.11 -23.11 -0.58
CA THR A 551 22.43 -24.42 -0.56
C THR A 551 22.94 -25.42 -1.57
N ALA A 552 23.87 -25.04 -2.46
CA ALA A 552 24.20 -25.71 -3.73
C ALA A 552 24.20 -27.25 -3.75
N THR A 553 24.62 -27.93 -2.67
CA THR A 553 24.61 -29.41 -2.58
C THR A 553 23.67 -29.99 -1.52
N MET A 554 23.02 -29.14 -0.72
CA MET A 554 22.17 -29.52 0.41
C MET A 554 20.69 -29.68 0.05
N GLY A 555 20.19 -28.87 -0.88
CA GLY A 555 18.76 -28.84 -1.14
C GLY A 555 18.34 -28.00 -2.34
N ILE A 556 17.04 -27.95 -2.56
CA ILE A 556 16.40 -27.13 -3.60
C ILE A 556 15.84 -25.86 -2.98
N VAL A 557 16.01 -24.73 -3.67
CA VAL A 557 15.48 -23.43 -3.24
C VAL A 557 14.28 -23.05 -4.12
N ALA A 558 13.23 -22.57 -3.47
CA ALA A 558 12.02 -22.09 -4.12
C ALA A 558 11.56 -20.77 -3.51
N ARG A 559 10.89 -19.94 -4.31
CA ARG A 559 10.15 -18.78 -3.82
C ARG A 559 8.67 -19.14 -3.71
N VAL A 560 8.13 -19.02 -2.49
CA VAL A 560 6.78 -19.49 -2.16
C VAL A 560 5.74 -18.39 -2.41
N GLY A 561 6.13 -17.12 -2.23
CA GLY A 561 5.33 -15.93 -2.52
C GLY A 561 5.85 -14.70 -1.77
N GLY A 562 5.58 -13.48 -2.25
CA GLY A 562 6.01 -12.26 -1.55
C GLY A 562 7.51 -12.23 -1.24
N ASN A 563 7.85 -12.09 0.04
CA ASN A 563 9.19 -12.12 0.63
C ASN A 563 9.59 -13.51 1.19
N ASP A 564 8.81 -14.56 0.90
CA ASP A 564 9.01 -15.92 1.43
C ASP A 564 9.79 -16.83 0.47
N PHE A 565 10.83 -17.46 1.02
CA PHE A 565 11.63 -18.51 0.38
C PHE A 565 11.50 -19.82 1.15
N ALA A 566 11.70 -20.94 0.46
CA ALA A 566 11.73 -22.27 1.06
C ALA A 566 12.89 -23.08 0.51
N ILE A 567 13.54 -23.84 1.39
CA ILE A 567 14.67 -24.71 1.10
C ILE A 567 14.30 -26.12 1.56
N TRP A 568 14.28 -27.07 0.63
CA TRP A 568 14.02 -28.48 0.92
C TRP A 568 15.30 -29.29 0.86
N CYS A 569 15.68 -29.88 1.99
CA CYS A 569 16.86 -30.72 2.15
C CYS A 569 16.44 -32.19 2.21
N ALA A 570 16.35 -32.86 1.05
CA ALA A 570 15.94 -34.25 0.94
C ALA A 570 16.97 -35.19 1.57
N GLY A 571 16.53 -36.14 2.41
CA GLY A 571 17.39 -37.19 2.97
C GLY A 571 18.36 -36.72 4.04
N ALA A 572 18.31 -35.44 4.41
CA ALA A 572 19.13 -34.87 5.46
C ALA A 572 18.41 -34.92 6.82
N ASP A 573 19.18 -35.18 7.87
CA ASP A 573 18.72 -35.14 9.26
C ASP A 573 19.11 -33.79 9.87
N PHE A 574 18.12 -33.02 10.34
CA PHE A 574 18.37 -31.72 10.94
C PHE A 574 19.29 -31.80 12.16
N ALA A 575 19.23 -32.91 12.92
CA ALA A 575 20.09 -33.09 14.09
C ALA A 575 21.59 -33.20 13.74
N GLN A 576 21.93 -33.50 12.48
CA GLN A 576 23.31 -33.69 12.02
C GLN A 576 23.97 -32.40 11.48
N GLY A 577 23.40 -31.23 11.77
CA GLY A 577 23.98 -29.93 11.40
C GLY A 577 23.00 -28.92 10.80
N GLY A 578 21.69 -29.19 10.83
CA GLY A 578 20.66 -28.30 10.31
C GLY A 578 20.62 -26.94 11.01
N GLU A 579 20.90 -26.88 12.32
CA GLU A 579 20.98 -25.62 13.07
C GLU A 579 22.16 -24.76 12.61
N THR A 580 23.34 -25.35 12.43
CA THR A 580 24.52 -24.67 11.87
C THR A 580 24.25 -24.17 10.45
N PHE A 581 23.54 -24.95 9.66
CA PHE A 581 23.12 -24.55 8.32
C PHE A 581 22.17 -23.34 8.37
N CYS A 582 21.13 -23.36 9.20
CA CYS A 582 20.20 -22.23 9.37
C CYS A 582 20.92 -20.98 9.88
N GLN A 583 21.85 -21.11 10.83
CA GLN A 583 22.65 -19.98 11.30
C GLN A 583 23.51 -19.40 10.16
N SER A 584 24.14 -20.25 9.35
CA SER A 584 24.93 -19.77 8.20
C SER A 584 24.09 -19.04 7.16
N LEU A 585 22.81 -19.42 6.99
CA LEU A 585 21.88 -18.71 6.12
C LEU A 585 21.56 -17.33 6.69
N LEU A 586 21.27 -17.23 7.98
CA LEU A 586 20.99 -15.97 8.66
C LEU A 586 22.19 -15.02 8.59
N ASP A 587 23.39 -15.49 8.95
CA ASP A 587 24.62 -14.68 8.91
C ASP A 587 24.90 -14.15 7.50
N MET A 588 24.64 -14.98 6.48
CA MET A 588 24.77 -14.59 5.08
C MET A 588 23.73 -13.50 4.70
N LEU A 589 22.48 -13.65 5.15
CA LEU A 589 21.41 -12.69 4.87
C LEU A 589 21.58 -11.38 5.66
N GLU A 590 22.30 -11.37 6.78
CA GLU A 590 22.63 -10.13 7.51
C GLU A 590 23.80 -9.36 6.87
N SER A 591 24.54 -10.01 5.97
CA SER A 591 25.64 -9.36 5.25
C SER A 591 25.13 -8.35 4.22
N LYS A 592 25.85 -7.22 4.11
CA LYS A 592 25.50 -6.07 3.25
C LYS A 592 25.14 -6.46 1.81
N PHE A 593 24.04 -5.92 1.29
CA PHE A 593 23.63 -6.05 -0.11
C PHE A 593 24.03 -4.82 -0.91
N GLU A 594 24.81 -5.04 -1.98
CA GLU A 594 25.09 -4.03 -2.99
C GLU A 594 24.03 -4.19 -4.10
N LEU A 595 23.06 -3.27 -4.13
CA LEU A 595 21.96 -3.29 -5.10
C LEU A 595 22.16 -2.21 -6.16
N ASP A 596 22.02 -2.58 -7.44
CA ASP A 596 22.05 -1.62 -8.54
C ASP A 596 20.88 -0.62 -8.42
N GLY A 597 21.19 0.68 -8.38
CA GLY A 597 20.21 1.77 -8.23
C GLY A 597 20.15 2.41 -6.83
N SER A 598 20.84 1.87 -5.83
CA SER A 598 20.88 2.37 -4.45
C SER A 598 21.77 3.61 -4.20
N GLN A 599 22.22 4.32 -5.23
CA GLN A 599 23.26 5.37 -5.16
C GLN A 599 24.52 4.97 -4.36
N GLY A 600 24.85 3.67 -4.32
CA GLY A 600 26.03 3.15 -3.60
C GLY A 600 25.82 2.88 -2.10
N MET A 601 24.57 2.87 -1.61
CA MET A 601 24.28 2.58 -0.21
C MET A 601 24.07 1.07 0.02
N ALA A 602 24.82 0.48 0.95
CA ALA A 602 24.69 -0.92 1.31
C ALA A 602 23.46 -1.15 2.19
N LEU A 603 22.54 -2.01 1.76
CA LEU A 603 21.35 -2.38 2.53
C LEU A 603 21.69 -3.53 3.50
N SER A 604 21.28 -3.42 4.75
CA SER A 604 21.29 -4.51 5.73
C SER A 604 19.85 -4.95 5.97
N ILE A 605 19.59 -6.26 5.87
CA ILE A 605 18.29 -6.86 6.16
C ILE A 605 18.44 -7.89 7.28
N SER A 606 17.35 -8.18 7.97
CA SER A 606 17.25 -9.37 8.81
C SER A 606 16.25 -10.34 8.19
N ALA A 607 16.32 -11.61 8.61
CA ALA A 607 15.39 -12.63 8.18
C ALA A 607 14.98 -13.52 9.35
N THR A 608 13.76 -14.03 9.28
CA THR A 608 13.24 -15.00 10.24
C THR A 608 13.09 -16.37 9.58
N VAL A 609 13.52 -17.43 10.26
CA VAL A 609 13.55 -18.80 9.75
C VAL A 609 12.62 -19.74 10.53
N GLY A 610 11.80 -20.49 9.81
CA GLY A 610 10.98 -21.59 10.35
C GLY A 610 11.44 -22.94 9.82
N ILE A 611 11.56 -23.95 10.69
CA ILE A 611 11.98 -25.30 10.30
C ILE A 611 10.88 -26.31 10.58
N SER A 612 10.67 -27.24 9.65
CA SER A 612 9.89 -28.46 9.89
C SER A 612 10.64 -29.69 9.40
N GLU A 613 10.39 -30.83 10.04
CA GLU A 613 11.03 -32.10 9.72
C GLU A 613 9.97 -33.16 9.45
N LYS A 614 10.29 -34.07 8.52
CA LYS A 614 9.44 -35.23 8.30
C LYS A 614 9.45 -36.11 9.53
N THR A 615 8.28 -36.35 10.11
CA THR A 615 8.15 -37.26 11.27
C THR A 615 7.86 -38.70 10.83
N PRO A 616 8.49 -39.73 11.44
CA PRO A 616 8.30 -41.14 11.04
C PRO A 616 6.88 -41.70 11.24
N ARG A 617 5.99 -40.98 11.94
CA ARG A 617 4.69 -41.47 12.40
C ARG A 617 3.51 -41.04 11.54
N GLU A 618 3.65 -40.01 10.71
CA GLU A 618 2.57 -39.43 9.91
C GLU A 618 2.87 -39.51 8.40
N ARG A 619 1.84 -39.77 7.60
CA ARG A 619 1.94 -39.63 6.14
C ARG A 619 1.85 -38.14 5.81
N GLU A 620 2.99 -37.46 5.92
CA GLU A 620 3.09 -36.03 5.63
C GLU A 620 3.33 -35.78 4.13
N ASP A 621 2.55 -34.88 3.56
CA ASP A 621 2.73 -34.31 2.23
C ASP A 621 3.54 -33.00 2.29
N ALA A 622 3.98 -32.51 1.13
CA ALA A 622 4.74 -31.27 1.04
C ALA A 622 4.00 -30.06 1.63
N GLU A 623 2.67 -30.02 1.48
CA GLU A 623 1.84 -28.95 1.99
C GLU A 623 1.82 -28.92 3.53
N SER A 624 1.74 -30.07 4.18
CA SER A 624 1.79 -30.20 5.64
C SER A 624 3.12 -29.70 6.20
N LEU A 625 4.24 -30.08 5.57
CA LEU A 625 5.57 -29.61 5.98
C LEU A 625 5.73 -28.10 5.82
N LEU A 626 5.31 -27.54 4.67
CA LEU A 626 5.35 -26.08 4.45
C LEU A 626 4.51 -25.33 5.49
N ARG A 627 3.33 -25.84 5.83
CA ARG A 627 2.48 -25.26 6.88
C ARG A 627 3.17 -25.30 8.24
N LYS A 628 3.75 -26.44 8.63
CA LYS A 628 4.49 -26.58 9.90
C LYS A 628 5.68 -25.63 9.98
N ALA A 629 6.46 -25.49 8.90
CA ALA A 629 7.58 -24.55 8.84
C ALA A 629 7.10 -23.08 8.93
N GLY A 630 6.01 -22.73 8.23
CA GLY A 630 5.41 -21.39 8.31
C GLY A 630 4.87 -21.06 9.71
N ASP A 631 4.25 -22.03 10.40
CA ASP A 631 3.82 -21.85 11.79
C ASP A 631 5.02 -21.61 12.72
N ALA A 632 6.11 -22.36 12.54
CA ALA A 632 7.34 -22.16 13.31
C ALA A 632 7.97 -20.78 13.05
N LEU A 633 7.98 -20.31 11.79
CA LEU A 633 8.43 -18.97 11.42
C LEU A 633 7.62 -17.89 12.12
N LEU A 634 6.29 -17.99 12.11
CA LEU A 634 5.42 -17.03 12.78
C LEU A 634 5.66 -17.01 14.30
N MET A 635 5.89 -18.17 14.90
CA MET A 635 6.23 -18.27 16.32
C MET A 635 7.61 -17.69 16.63
N ALA A 636 8.60 -17.88 15.75
CA ALA A 636 9.93 -17.26 15.87
C ALA A 636 9.80 -15.74 15.88
N ARG A 637 9.06 -15.17 14.91
CA ARG A 637 8.81 -13.73 14.80
C ARG A 637 8.18 -13.14 16.05
N ARG A 638 7.15 -13.79 16.60
CA ARG A 638 6.46 -13.32 17.82
C ARG A 638 7.34 -13.38 19.06
N ALA A 639 8.23 -14.36 19.15
CA ALA A 639 9.15 -14.52 20.26
C ALA A 639 10.43 -13.66 20.12
N GLY A 640 10.58 -12.92 19.01
CA GLY A 640 11.81 -12.18 18.73
C GLY A 640 13.01 -13.09 18.48
N HIS A 641 12.79 -14.30 17.99
CA HIS A 641 13.84 -15.25 17.66
C HIS A 641 14.07 -15.30 16.14
N ALA A 642 15.33 -15.30 15.72
CA ALA A 642 15.71 -15.37 14.30
C ALA A 642 15.42 -16.73 13.65
N MET A 643 15.34 -17.82 14.44
CA MET A 643 14.93 -19.13 13.95
C MET A 643 14.10 -19.92 14.97
N ARG A 644 13.23 -20.80 14.49
CA ARG A 644 12.52 -21.78 15.32
C ARG A 644 12.20 -23.06 14.56
N ARG A 645 12.36 -24.20 15.25
CA ARG A 645 11.93 -25.52 14.80
C ARG A 645 10.52 -25.84 15.28
N TYR A 646 9.70 -26.37 14.38
CA TYR A 646 8.36 -26.86 14.67
C TYR A 646 8.45 -28.09 15.59
N SER A 647 7.69 -28.07 16.68
CA SER A 647 7.56 -29.19 17.61
C SER A 647 6.12 -29.71 17.70
N ASP A 648 5.92 -30.97 18.07
CA ASP A 648 4.57 -31.54 18.29
C ASP A 648 3.80 -30.81 19.41
N VAL A 649 4.52 -30.12 20.31
CA VAL A 649 3.94 -29.27 21.35
C VAL A 649 3.27 -28.04 20.71
N ASP A 650 3.84 -27.50 19.63
CA ASP A 650 3.30 -26.35 18.89
C ASP A 650 2.01 -26.72 18.14
N GLN A 651 1.92 -27.93 17.57
CA GLN A 651 0.68 -28.45 16.95
C GLN A 651 -0.45 -28.55 17.98
N GLN A 652 -0.16 -29.13 19.14
CA GLN A 652 -1.13 -29.25 20.22
C GLN A 652 -1.53 -27.88 20.77
N ALA A 653 -0.61 -26.92 20.85
CA ALA A 653 -0.91 -25.55 21.26
C ALA A 653 -1.82 -24.84 20.25
N ALA A 654 -1.59 -25.02 18.95
CA ALA A 654 -2.43 -24.46 17.89
C ALA A 654 -3.84 -25.08 17.88
N SER A 655 -3.95 -26.41 17.98
CA SER A 655 -5.25 -27.08 18.12
C SER A 655 -5.98 -26.66 19.41
N ARG A 656 -5.28 -26.54 20.55
CA ARG A 656 -5.86 -26.03 21.80
C ARG A 656 -6.36 -24.60 21.66
N ARG A 657 -5.64 -23.71 20.94
CA ARG A 657 -6.10 -22.34 20.66
C ARG A 657 -7.40 -22.32 19.84
N LEU A 658 -7.52 -23.21 18.84
CA LEU A 658 -8.76 -23.34 18.06
C LEU A 658 -9.94 -23.84 18.90
N GLU A 659 -9.71 -24.75 19.86
CA GLU A 659 -10.73 -25.17 20.83
C GLU A 659 -11.18 -24.03 21.75
N LEU A 660 -10.28 -23.08 22.06
CA LEU A 660 -10.61 -21.94 22.91
C LEU A 660 -11.57 -20.96 22.24
N VAL A 661 -11.58 -20.84 20.91
CA VAL A 661 -12.45 -19.89 20.19
C VAL A 661 -13.94 -20.06 20.55
N PRO A 662 -14.59 -21.23 20.36
CA PRO A 662 -15.98 -21.41 20.78
C PRO A 662 -16.14 -21.47 22.31
N ALA A 663 -15.10 -21.90 23.03
CA ALA A 663 -15.17 -22.05 24.48
C ALA A 663 -15.20 -20.69 25.21
N ILE A 664 -14.49 -19.67 24.72
CA ILE A 664 -14.49 -18.31 25.28
C ILE A 664 -15.91 -17.74 25.23
N ARG A 665 -16.57 -17.81 24.07
CA ARG A 665 -17.95 -17.35 23.88
C ARG A 665 -18.90 -18.02 24.88
N THR A 666 -18.75 -19.32 25.04
CA THR A 666 -19.58 -20.12 25.94
C THR A 666 -19.34 -19.73 27.40
N ALA A 667 -18.08 -19.54 27.80
CA ALA A 667 -17.70 -19.18 29.15
C ALA A 667 -18.18 -17.78 29.56
N ILE A 668 -18.18 -16.81 28.64
CA ILE A 668 -18.78 -15.49 28.86
C ILE A 668 -20.27 -15.63 29.13
N LEU A 669 -21.01 -16.36 28.27
CA LEU A 669 -22.46 -16.55 28.41
C LEU A 669 -22.86 -17.34 29.66
N GLN A 670 -22.01 -18.25 30.12
CA GLN A 670 -22.25 -19.13 31.27
C GLN A 670 -21.65 -18.60 32.57
N ASN A 671 -21.06 -17.40 32.59
CA ASN A 671 -20.37 -16.83 33.75
C ASN A 671 -19.34 -17.79 34.39
N GLU A 672 -18.57 -18.51 33.57
CA GLU A 672 -17.56 -19.47 34.05
C GLU A 672 -16.22 -18.81 34.43
N MET A 673 -16.04 -17.54 34.09
CA MET A 673 -14.84 -16.77 34.39
C MET A 673 -14.92 -16.13 35.79
N LYS A 674 -13.76 -15.76 36.34
CA LYS A 674 -13.65 -15.12 37.66
C LYS A 674 -12.65 -13.97 37.63
N LEU A 675 -12.87 -12.99 38.49
CA LEU A 675 -11.93 -11.91 38.74
C LEU A 675 -11.19 -12.16 40.06
N VAL A 676 -9.89 -11.92 40.05
CA VAL A 676 -9.06 -11.79 41.25
C VAL A 676 -8.47 -10.39 41.26
N TYR A 677 -8.18 -9.89 42.46
CA TYR A 677 -7.79 -8.50 42.66
C TYR A 677 -6.40 -8.45 43.30
N GLN A 678 -5.52 -7.63 42.77
CA GLN A 678 -4.21 -7.38 43.35
C GLN A 678 -4.16 -5.97 43.97
N PRO A 679 -3.75 -5.82 45.24
CA PRO A 679 -3.72 -4.51 45.89
C PRO A 679 -2.57 -3.62 45.39
N LYS A 680 -2.87 -2.33 45.24
CA LYS A 680 -1.92 -1.23 45.01
C LYS A 680 -1.80 -0.41 46.30
N VAL A 681 -0.57 -0.08 46.71
CA VAL A 681 -0.29 0.63 47.97
C VAL A 681 0.45 1.92 47.66
N ASP A 682 0.06 3.01 48.31
CA ASP A 682 0.76 4.29 48.23
C ASP A 682 2.11 4.19 48.97
N LEU A 683 3.22 4.51 48.30
CA LEU A 683 4.58 4.28 48.83
C LEU A 683 5.03 5.34 49.85
N HIS A 684 4.29 6.43 50.01
CA HIS A 684 4.60 7.49 50.97
C HIS A 684 3.87 7.29 52.29
N SER A 685 2.57 7.03 52.20
CA SER A 685 1.68 6.80 53.33
C SER A 685 1.62 5.33 53.75
N PHE A 686 1.86 4.39 52.84
CA PHE A 686 1.53 2.97 53.01
C PHE A 686 0.03 2.69 53.18
N ASP A 687 -0.82 3.65 52.84
CA ASP A 687 -2.26 3.44 52.75
C ASP A 687 -2.63 2.69 51.47
N ILE A 688 -3.79 2.01 51.50
CA ILE A 688 -4.28 1.24 50.35
C ILE A 688 -4.80 2.22 49.30
N TYR A 689 -4.20 2.22 48.11
CA TYR A 689 -4.57 3.10 47.01
C TYR A 689 -5.76 2.54 46.22
N GLY A 690 -5.65 1.28 45.78
CA GLY A 690 -6.59 0.67 44.85
C GLY A 690 -6.32 -0.80 44.61
N THR A 691 -6.95 -1.37 43.60
CA THR A 691 -6.71 -2.74 43.16
C THR A 691 -6.70 -2.86 41.65
N GLU A 692 -5.88 -3.76 41.11
CA GLU A 692 -5.99 -4.20 39.71
C GLU A 692 -6.89 -5.44 39.62
N ALA A 693 -7.86 -5.42 38.72
CA ALA A 693 -8.76 -6.54 38.45
C ALA A 693 -8.18 -7.44 37.35
N LEU A 694 -7.90 -8.68 37.71
CA LEU A 694 -7.20 -9.65 36.86
C LEU A 694 -8.13 -10.82 36.51
N LEU A 695 -8.35 -11.02 35.22
CA LEU A 695 -9.20 -12.08 34.69
C LEU A 695 -8.57 -13.46 34.89
N ARG A 696 -9.38 -14.43 35.35
CA ARG A 696 -9.00 -15.85 35.47
C ARG A 696 -10.11 -16.72 34.91
N TRP A 697 -9.73 -17.70 34.10
CA TRP A 697 -10.67 -18.69 33.58
C TRP A 697 -10.31 -20.10 34.07
N PRO A 698 -10.94 -20.57 35.16
CA PRO A 698 -10.81 -21.94 35.62
C PRO A 698 -11.64 -22.87 34.72
N ARG A 699 -11.06 -23.97 34.23
CA ARG A 699 -11.80 -25.01 33.52
C ARG A 699 -12.31 -26.08 34.50
N LYS A 700 -13.37 -26.78 34.09
CA LYS A 700 -14.03 -27.86 34.87
C LYS A 700 -13.11 -29.02 35.26
N ASN A 701 -11.99 -29.20 34.57
CA ASN A 701 -10.98 -30.21 34.85
C ASN A 701 -9.88 -29.74 35.84
N GLY A 702 -10.02 -28.54 36.43
CA GLY A 702 -9.05 -27.96 37.36
C GLY A 702 -7.87 -27.23 36.70
N ALA A 703 -7.76 -27.26 35.37
CA ALA A 703 -6.75 -26.48 34.64
C ALA A 703 -7.18 -25.02 34.50
N VAL A 704 -6.27 -24.07 34.73
CA VAL A 704 -6.49 -22.64 34.49
C VAL A 704 -5.95 -22.30 33.11
N VAL A 705 -6.75 -21.65 32.27
CA VAL A 705 -6.26 -21.13 30.98
C VAL A 705 -5.38 -19.93 31.26
N GLY A 706 -4.16 -19.91 30.71
CA GLY A 706 -3.25 -18.77 30.83
C GLY A 706 -3.90 -17.51 30.27
N VAL A 707 -3.76 -16.38 30.99
CA VAL A 707 -4.42 -15.12 30.62
C VAL A 707 -3.89 -14.61 29.27
N ASP A 708 -2.59 -14.75 29.00
CA ASP A 708 -1.98 -14.33 27.73
C ASP A 708 -2.59 -15.07 26.54
N THR A 709 -2.73 -16.39 26.65
CA THR A 709 -3.38 -17.23 25.62
C THR A 709 -4.86 -16.88 25.46
N LEU A 710 -5.56 -16.59 26.56
CA LEU A 710 -6.96 -16.20 26.54
C LEU A 710 -7.16 -14.87 25.79
N ILE A 711 -6.38 -13.85 26.13
CA ILE A 711 -6.44 -12.53 25.48
C ILE A 711 -6.04 -12.64 24.00
N GLU A 712 -4.96 -13.35 23.68
CA GLU A 712 -4.52 -13.59 22.29
C GLU A 712 -5.64 -14.20 21.43
N VAL A 713 -6.31 -15.24 21.94
CA VAL A 713 -7.40 -15.89 21.21
C VAL A 713 -8.63 -14.97 21.13
N ALA A 714 -8.96 -14.25 22.21
CA ALA A 714 -10.09 -13.33 22.23
C ALA A 714 -9.93 -12.17 21.24
N GLU A 715 -8.73 -11.61 21.10
CA GLU A 715 -8.42 -10.57 20.12
C GLU A 715 -8.55 -11.08 18.68
N ASN A 716 -7.90 -12.21 18.37
CA ASN A 716 -7.87 -12.77 17.01
C ASN A 716 -9.24 -13.28 16.55
N SER A 717 -10.14 -13.59 17.49
CA SER A 717 -11.51 -14.06 17.21
C SER A 717 -12.60 -12.99 17.39
N ARG A 718 -12.23 -11.71 17.59
CA ARG A 718 -13.15 -10.58 17.83
C ARG A 718 -14.08 -10.78 19.04
N GLN A 719 -13.62 -11.51 20.05
CA GLN A 719 -14.33 -11.74 21.30
C GLN A 719 -13.82 -10.85 22.43
N ILE A 720 -12.84 -9.98 22.16
CA ILE A 720 -12.27 -9.08 23.17
C ILE A 720 -13.30 -8.05 23.68
N ALA A 721 -14.14 -7.47 22.81
CA ALA A 721 -15.19 -6.54 23.21
C ALA A 721 -16.23 -7.15 24.19
N PRO A 722 -16.87 -8.29 23.88
CA PRO A 722 -17.80 -8.93 24.83
C PRO A 722 -17.10 -9.42 26.10
N LEU A 723 -15.81 -9.80 26.02
CA LEU A 723 -15.04 -10.18 27.21
C LEU A 723 -14.80 -8.99 28.14
N THR A 724 -14.41 -7.83 27.60
CA THR A 724 -14.22 -6.61 28.39
C THR A 724 -15.53 -6.13 29.00
N ALA A 725 -16.64 -6.17 28.28
CA ALA A 725 -17.96 -5.84 28.82
C ALA A 725 -18.30 -6.74 30.03
N TRP A 726 -18.09 -8.05 29.90
CA TRP A 726 -18.31 -9.01 31.00
C TRP A 726 -17.46 -8.72 32.24
N VAL A 727 -16.20 -8.30 32.07
CA VAL A 727 -15.32 -7.91 33.19
C VAL A 727 -15.92 -6.74 33.96
N VAL A 728 -16.33 -5.68 33.26
CA VAL A 728 -16.90 -4.49 33.90
C VAL A 728 -18.25 -4.80 34.54
N GLU A 729 -19.11 -5.56 33.87
CA GLU A 729 -20.39 -6.05 34.42
C GLU A 729 -20.18 -6.81 35.74
N SER A 730 -19.17 -7.67 35.78
CA SER A 730 -18.85 -8.47 36.97
C SER A 730 -18.36 -7.61 38.15
N ILE A 731 -17.66 -6.50 37.88
CA ILE A 731 -17.21 -5.56 38.92
C ILE A 731 -18.42 -4.77 39.45
N LEU A 732 -19.25 -4.24 38.55
CA LEU A 732 -20.43 -3.47 38.90
C LEU A 732 -21.49 -4.30 39.65
N ALA A 733 -21.64 -5.58 39.30
CA ALA A 733 -22.55 -6.48 40.01
C ALA A 733 -22.23 -6.64 41.51
N ASN A 734 -20.96 -6.44 41.90
CA ASN A 734 -20.50 -6.56 43.27
C ASN A 734 -20.41 -5.21 44.02
N GLU A 735 -20.78 -4.10 43.39
CA GLU A 735 -20.57 -2.74 43.91
C GLU A 735 -21.14 -2.51 45.31
N ALA A 736 -22.40 -2.91 45.55
CA ALA A 736 -23.06 -2.70 46.84
C ALA A 736 -22.43 -3.53 47.99
N GLU A 737 -21.79 -4.66 47.68
CA GLU A 737 -21.04 -5.43 48.66
C GLU A 737 -19.65 -4.83 48.90
N TRP A 738 -19.02 -4.36 47.82
CA TRP A 738 -17.72 -3.70 47.84
C TRP A 738 -17.75 -2.43 48.70
N GLU A 739 -18.79 -1.60 48.53
CA GLU A 739 -19.02 -0.39 49.32
C GLU A 739 -19.26 -0.72 50.80
N ARG A 740 -20.11 -1.72 51.11
CA ARG A 740 -20.37 -2.14 52.49
C ARG A 740 -19.11 -2.63 53.20
N ALA A 741 -18.22 -3.32 52.48
CA ALA A 741 -16.94 -3.77 53.01
C ALA A 741 -15.88 -2.66 53.10
N SER A 742 -16.21 -1.42 52.67
CA SER A 742 -15.29 -0.29 52.62
C SER A 742 -13.98 -0.63 51.90
N LEU A 743 -14.08 -1.37 50.80
CA LEU A 743 -12.94 -1.75 49.98
C LEU A 743 -12.45 -0.56 49.13
N PRO A 744 -11.23 -0.60 48.58
CA PRO A 744 -10.68 0.50 47.78
C PRO A 744 -11.57 0.83 46.58
N ARG A 745 -11.74 2.13 46.30
CA ARG A 745 -12.58 2.63 45.19
C ARG A 745 -11.89 2.57 43.85
N HIS A 746 -10.57 2.74 43.82
CA HIS A 746 -9.77 2.70 42.59
C HIS A 746 -9.66 1.25 42.09
N ILE A 747 -10.21 0.98 40.90
CA ILE A 747 -10.10 -0.31 40.24
C ILE A 747 -9.47 -0.12 38.86
N ALA A 748 -8.34 -0.78 38.64
CA ALA A 748 -7.65 -0.80 37.37
C ALA A 748 -8.05 -2.02 36.52
N ILE A 749 -8.28 -1.81 35.22
CA ILE A 749 -8.70 -2.83 34.25
C ILE A 749 -7.86 -2.71 32.98
N ASN A 750 -7.29 -3.82 32.53
CA ASN A 750 -6.56 -3.90 31.27
C ASN A 750 -7.48 -3.79 30.05
N LEU A 751 -7.09 -2.96 29.08
CA LEU A 751 -7.82 -2.70 27.85
C LEU A 751 -6.97 -3.01 26.61
N SER A 752 -7.52 -3.81 25.69
CA SER A 752 -6.85 -4.15 24.43
C SER A 752 -6.95 -3.03 23.40
N ALA A 753 -5.87 -2.76 22.66
CA ALA A 753 -5.85 -1.84 21.51
C ALA A 753 -6.83 -2.23 20.39
N ARG A 754 -7.21 -3.52 20.28
CA ARG A 754 -8.15 -3.98 19.24
C ARG A 754 -9.53 -3.34 19.37
N LEU A 755 -9.87 -2.87 20.57
CA LEU A 755 -11.13 -2.17 20.85
C LEU A 755 -11.20 -0.78 20.20
N PHE A 756 -10.07 -0.23 19.73
CA PHE A 756 -10.03 1.08 19.06
C PHE A 756 -10.78 1.13 17.74
N VAL A 757 -10.89 0.00 17.07
CA VAL A 757 -11.53 -0.11 15.75
C VAL A 757 -13.01 -0.50 15.87
N GLU A 758 -13.45 -0.93 17.07
CA GLU A 758 -14.82 -1.39 17.31
C GLU A 758 -15.77 -0.21 17.51
N LYS A 759 -16.58 0.07 16.49
CA LYS A 759 -17.59 1.12 16.53
C LYS A 759 -18.59 0.85 17.66
N ASN A 760 -18.88 1.87 18.45
CA ASN A 760 -19.85 1.86 19.56
C ASN A 760 -19.43 1.09 20.82
N PHE A 761 -18.22 0.54 20.92
CA PHE A 761 -17.77 -0.11 22.17
C PHE A 761 -17.76 0.88 23.34
N ILE A 762 -17.17 2.07 23.14
CA ILE A 762 -17.11 3.11 24.18
C ILE A 762 -18.49 3.60 24.58
N ALA A 763 -19.40 3.79 23.63
CA ALA A 763 -20.78 4.15 23.95
C ALA A 763 -21.45 3.09 24.84
N GLY A 764 -21.30 1.80 24.50
CA GLY A 764 -21.82 0.71 25.33
C GLY A 764 -21.16 0.62 26.70
N LEU A 765 -19.84 0.88 26.79
CA LEU A 765 -19.13 0.94 28.06
C LEU A 765 -19.62 2.11 28.93
N LYS A 766 -19.87 3.28 28.34
CA LYS A 766 -20.45 4.44 29.05
C LYS A 766 -21.82 4.11 29.62
N ASP A 767 -22.69 3.48 28.82
CA ASP A 767 -24.02 3.06 29.28
C ASP A 767 -23.92 2.06 30.44
N LEU A 768 -22.96 1.14 30.37
CA LEU A 768 -22.72 0.16 31.41
C LEU A 768 -22.27 0.82 32.72
N LEU A 769 -21.30 1.74 32.64
CA LEU A 769 -20.80 2.48 33.79
C LEU A 769 -21.85 3.44 34.36
N ALA A 770 -22.70 4.04 33.53
CA ALA A 770 -23.80 4.90 33.98
C ALA A 770 -24.88 4.13 34.77
N SER A 771 -24.92 2.80 34.66
CA SER A 771 -25.84 1.95 35.44
C SER A 771 -25.39 1.69 36.89
N SER A 772 -24.16 2.11 37.23
CA SER A 772 -23.53 1.97 38.54
C SER A 772 -24.07 2.99 39.57
N SER A 773 -23.92 2.67 40.86
CA SER A 773 -24.13 3.63 41.96
C SER A 773 -23.01 4.68 42.09
N GLY A 774 -21.89 4.51 41.36
CA GLY A 774 -20.81 5.47 41.25
C GLY A 774 -19.76 5.38 42.37
N TYR A 775 -19.68 4.24 43.06
CA TYR A 775 -18.69 4.01 44.12
C TYR A 775 -17.27 3.87 43.56
N TYR A 776 -17.14 3.19 42.42
CA TYR A 776 -15.85 2.88 41.79
C TYR A 776 -15.25 4.06 41.03
N GLN A 777 -13.92 4.15 41.06
CA GLN A 777 -13.12 5.00 40.18
C GLN A 777 -12.31 4.10 39.26
N PHE A 778 -12.71 4.03 37.99
CA PHE A 778 -12.09 3.14 37.01
C PHE A 778 -10.82 3.75 36.41
N GLU A 779 -9.78 2.94 36.36
CA GLU A 779 -8.50 3.21 35.71
C GLU A 779 -8.33 2.19 34.57
N MET A 780 -8.21 2.67 33.34
CA MET A 780 -8.02 1.83 32.16
C MET A 780 -6.52 1.72 31.88
N GLU A 781 -5.99 0.50 31.89
CA GLU A 781 -4.57 0.20 31.65
C GLU A 781 -4.37 -0.21 30.20
N MET A 782 -3.40 0.42 29.52
CA MET A 782 -3.10 0.18 28.11
C MET A 782 -1.60 0.13 27.88
N THR A 783 -1.12 -0.89 27.18
CA THR A 783 0.32 -1.02 26.92
C THR A 783 0.85 0.08 26.01
N GLU A 784 2.12 0.45 26.21
CA GLU A 784 2.82 1.46 25.41
C GLU A 784 2.74 1.16 23.89
N THR A 785 3.02 -0.08 23.50
CA THR A 785 3.01 -0.52 22.10
C THR A 785 1.60 -0.45 21.48
N ALA A 786 0.57 -0.73 22.26
CA ALA A 786 -0.83 -0.67 21.83
C ALA A 786 -1.24 0.76 21.47
N LEU A 787 -0.76 1.75 22.23
CA LEU A 787 -1.01 3.16 21.98
C LEU A 787 -0.25 3.63 20.72
N ALA A 788 1.05 3.32 20.63
CA ALA A 788 1.91 3.77 19.54
C ALA A 788 1.49 3.26 18.14
N ALA A 789 0.81 2.11 18.05
CA ALA A 789 0.44 1.50 16.78
C ALA A 789 -0.57 2.31 15.94
N ASN A 790 -1.47 3.09 16.57
CA ASN A 790 -2.48 3.90 15.88
C ASN A 790 -2.78 5.21 16.66
N PRO A 791 -1.86 6.18 16.65
CA PRO A 791 -1.88 7.32 17.57
C PRO A 791 -3.13 8.21 17.42
N GLN A 792 -3.60 8.43 16.18
CA GLN A 792 -4.79 9.26 15.92
C GLN A 792 -6.09 8.62 16.44
N GLN A 793 -6.24 7.30 16.31
CA GLN A 793 -7.43 6.59 16.80
C GLN A 793 -7.39 6.43 18.33
N ALA A 794 -6.20 6.19 18.89
CA ALA A 794 -6.00 6.12 20.34
C ALA A 794 -6.41 7.44 21.01
N LEU A 795 -5.99 8.60 20.48
CA LEU A 795 -6.32 9.90 21.06
C LEU A 795 -7.84 10.19 21.11
N GLY A 796 -8.58 9.85 20.04
CA GLY A 796 -10.04 10.03 20.01
C GLY A 796 -10.74 9.20 21.09
N LEU A 797 -10.38 7.93 21.20
CA LEU A 797 -10.97 7.02 22.17
C LEU A 797 -10.58 7.35 23.62
N ILE A 798 -9.33 7.74 23.84
CA ILE A 798 -8.85 8.21 25.15
C ILE A 798 -9.62 9.44 25.59
N THR A 799 -9.83 10.41 24.69
CA THR A 799 -10.62 11.60 24.99
C THR A 799 -12.04 11.19 25.42
N GLU A 800 -12.68 10.28 24.68
CA GLU A 800 -14.01 9.79 25.04
C GLU A 800 -14.04 9.02 26.37
N LEU A 801 -12.99 8.27 26.72
CA LEU A 801 -12.84 7.57 28.00
C LEU A 801 -12.70 8.56 29.16
N LEU A 802 -11.80 9.55 29.02
CA LEU A 802 -11.54 10.58 30.03
C LEU A 802 -12.77 11.45 30.28
N ASP A 803 -13.51 11.83 29.21
CA ASP A 803 -14.78 12.57 29.32
C ASP A 803 -15.86 11.81 30.11
N SER A 804 -15.69 10.50 30.28
CA SER A 804 -16.60 9.65 31.06
C SER A 804 -16.22 9.57 32.54
N GLY A 805 -15.19 10.30 32.97
CA GLY A 805 -14.69 10.31 34.35
C GLY A 805 -13.74 9.17 34.70
N MET A 806 -13.29 8.40 33.71
CA MET A 806 -12.29 7.35 33.89
C MET A 806 -10.88 7.94 33.82
N SER A 807 -9.92 7.27 34.44
CA SER A 807 -8.49 7.58 34.32
C SER A 807 -7.79 6.62 33.35
N LEU A 808 -6.70 7.07 32.73
CA LEU A 808 -5.88 6.26 31.84
C LEU A 808 -4.49 6.03 32.45
N ALA A 809 -4.06 4.78 32.42
CA ALA A 809 -2.72 4.34 32.81
C ALA A 809 -1.99 3.71 31.62
N ILE A 810 -0.75 4.14 31.40
CA ILE A 810 0.15 3.55 30.40
C ILE A 810 0.88 2.39 31.06
N ASP A 811 0.73 1.19 30.50
CA ASP A 811 1.31 -0.05 31.00
C ASP A 811 2.56 -0.48 30.22
N ASP A 812 3.38 -1.33 30.83
CA ASP A 812 4.62 -1.88 30.28
C ASP A 812 5.65 -0.85 29.79
N TYR A 813 5.70 0.34 30.42
CA TYR A 813 6.56 1.43 29.96
C TYR A 813 8.05 1.07 30.07
N GLY A 814 8.79 1.29 28.97
CA GLY A 814 10.23 1.03 28.88
C GLY A 814 10.61 -0.20 28.04
N THR A 815 9.62 -0.92 27.49
CA THR A 815 9.83 -2.07 26.59
C THR A 815 9.69 -1.72 25.10
N GLY A 816 9.24 -0.49 24.77
CA GLY A 816 9.01 0.00 23.40
C GLY A 816 9.73 1.32 23.06
N TYR A 817 9.55 1.79 21.83
CA TYR A 817 10.12 3.05 21.31
C TYR A 817 9.05 4.16 21.19
N SER A 818 8.43 4.58 22.30
CA SER A 818 7.55 5.77 22.26
C SER A 818 8.34 7.06 22.40
N SER A 819 8.07 8.01 21.52
CA SER A 819 8.56 9.38 21.69
C SER A 819 7.90 10.01 22.92
N LEU A 820 8.69 10.62 23.80
CA LEU A 820 8.24 11.54 24.86
C LEU A 820 7.18 12.54 24.38
N ALA A 821 7.23 12.86 23.08
CA ALA A 821 6.27 13.71 22.45
C ALA A 821 4.83 13.19 22.52
N TYR A 822 4.69 11.90 22.25
CA TYR A 822 3.43 11.18 22.20
C TYR A 822 2.81 11.03 23.58
N LEU A 823 3.65 10.80 24.60
CA LEU A 823 3.23 10.62 25.99
C LEU A 823 2.54 11.87 26.56
N ARG A 824 2.99 13.08 26.15
CA ARG A 824 2.36 14.35 26.51
C ARG A 824 0.96 14.50 25.92
N ASP A 825 0.75 14.04 24.70
CA ASP A 825 -0.51 14.27 23.97
C ASP A 825 -1.61 13.29 24.42
N LEU A 826 -1.22 12.14 24.98
CA LEU A 826 -2.12 11.08 25.44
C LEU A 826 -2.98 11.43 26.66
N ARG A 827 -2.73 12.55 27.36
CA ARG A 827 -3.45 12.96 28.59
C ARG A 827 -3.59 11.82 29.63
N ALA A 828 -2.63 10.91 29.68
CA ALA A 828 -2.62 9.84 30.67
C ALA A 828 -2.52 10.45 32.08
N ASN A 829 -2.96 9.70 33.08
CA ASN A 829 -2.87 10.11 34.49
C ASN A 829 -1.77 9.33 35.22
N VAL A 830 -1.48 8.12 34.75
CA VAL A 830 -0.61 7.16 35.42
C VAL A 830 0.34 6.53 34.42
N LEU A 831 1.58 6.32 34.85
CA LEU A 831 2.61 5.58 34.14
C LEU A 831 3.04 4.39 34.99
N LYS A 832 2.91 3.17 34.44
CA LYS A 832 3.31 1.94 35.11
C LYS A 832 4.67 1.48 34.60
N ILE A 833 5.61 1.27 35.51
CA ILE A 833 6.96 0.77 35.20
C ILE A 833 6.92 -0.75 35.29
N ASP A 834 7.30 -1.42 34.19
CA ASP A 834 7.27 -2.88 34.09
C ASP A 834 8.17 -3.56 35.14
N LYS A 835 7.73 -4.74 35.59
CA LYS A 835 8.45 -5.56 36.58
C LYS A 835 9.89 -5.88 36.16
N SER A 836 10.20 -5.98 34.86
CA SER A 836 11.56 -6.29 34.39
C SER A 836 12.60 -5.25 34.83
N PHE A 837 12.18 -4.00 35.07
CA PHE A 837 13.03 -2.94 35.62
C PHE A 837 13.05 -2.90 37.15
N ILE A 838 12.02 -3.43 37.81
CA ILE A 838 11.83 -3.34 39.26
C ILE A 838 12.36 -4.56 40.02
N THR A 839 12.22 -5.77 39.49
CA THR A 839 12.59 -7.00 40.21
C THR A 839 14.10 -7.03 40.52
N GLY A 840 14.47 -7.00 41.80
CA GLY A 840 15.88 -6.96 42.21
C GLY A 840 16.61 -5.67 41.80
N ILE A 841 15.89 -4.54 41.78
CA ILE A 841 16.44 -3.24 41.42
C ILE A 841 17.53 -2.78 42.39
N ASP A 842 17.52 -3.25 43.64
CA ASP A 842 18.54 -2.95 44.65
C ASP A 842 19.98 -3.32 44.23
N LYS A 843 20.13 -4.29 43.32
CA LYS A 843 21.43 -4.82 42.87
C LYS A 843 21.80 -4.47 41.43
N ARG A 844 20.89 -3.84 40.68
CA ARG A 844 21.07 -3.57 39.24
C ARG A 844 21.21 -2.08 38.98
N GLU A 845 22.45 -1.57 39.00
CA GLU A 845 22.75 -0.14 38.82
C GLU A 845 22.13 0.44 37.53
N GLU A 846 22.18 -0.30 36.42
CA GLU A 846 21.58 0.13 35.15
C GLU A 846 20.05 0.34 35.28
N SER A 847 19.36 -0.60 35.93
CA SER A 847 17.91 -0.50 36.17
C SER A 847 17.56 0.63 37.15
N GLN A 848 18.43 0.91 38.13
CA GLN A 848 18.24 2.03 39.07
C GLN A 848 18.25 3.38 38.35
N VAL A 849 19.19 3.60 37.44
CA VAL A 849 19.30 4.84 36.67
C VAL A 849 18.08 5.04 35.77
N ILE A 850 17.66 3.97 35.08
CA ILE A 850 16.47 4.00 34.20
C ILE A 850 15.23 4.36 35.02
N VAL A 851 14.96 3.63 36.11
CA VAL A 851 13.76 3.84 36.93
C VAL A 851 13.73 5.22 37.57
N GLN A 852 14.85 5.73 38.10
CA GLN A 852 14.90 7.10 38.64
C GLN A 852 14.63 8.16 37.58
N SER A 853 15.20 8.00 36.39
CA SER A 853 14.99 8.92 35.28
C SER A 853 13.54 8.90 34.80
N THR A 854 12.94 7.71 34.72
CA THR A 854 11.53 7.52 34.35
C THR A 854 10.59 8.14 35.37
N ILE A 855 10.83 7.95 36.68
CA ILE A 855 10.00 8.55 37.73
C ILE A 855 10.01 10.08 37.61
N ARG A 856 11.22 10.67 37.51
CA ARG A 856 11.37 12.12 37.40
C ARG A 856 10.67 12.68 36.16
N MET A 857 10.88 12.04 35.02
CA MET A 857 10.23 12.42 33.76
C MET A 857 8.70 12.35 33.87
N ALA A 858 8.15 11.28 34.45
CA ALA A 858 6.71 11.14 34.61
C ALA A 858 6.13 12.24 35.51
N HIS A 859 6.81 12.58 36.60
CA HIS A 859 6.43 13.70 37.47
C HIS A 859 6.50 15.05 36.77
N ASP A 860 7.53 15.30 35.97
CA ASP A 860 7.66 16.53 35.16
C ASP A 860 6.51 16.67 34.13
N LEU A 861 5.91 15.54 33.72
CA LEU A 861 4.72 15.48 32.86
C LEU A 861 3.40 15.51 33.64
N GLY A 862 3.44 15.59 34.98
CA GLY A 862 2.26 15.60 35.84
C GLY A 862 1.59 14.22 36.01
N LEU A 863 2.29 13.13 35.69
CA LEU A 863 1.80 11.76 35.81
C LEU A 863 2.14 11.19 37.19
N LYS A 864 1.27 10.32 37.73
CA LYS A 864 1.63 9.45 38.85
C LYS A 864 2.36 8.21 38.36
N VAL A 865 3.26 7.67 39.17
CA VAL A 865 4.06 6.49 38.82
C VAL A 865 3.65 5.29 39.67
N VAL A 866 3.37 4.18 39.00
CA VAL A 866 3.13 2.87 39.62
C VAL A 866 4.31 1.97 39.28
N ALA A 867 4.99 1.43 40.30
CA ALA A 867 6.03 0.43 40.09
C ALA A 867 5.47 -0.99 40.28
N GLU A 868 5.59 -1.83 39.25
CA GLU A 868 5.13 -3.21 39.28
C GLU A 868 6.21 -4.22 39.69
N GLY A 869 5.81 -5.38 40.21
CA GLY A 869 6.75 -6.46 40.50
C GLY A 869 7.64 -6.21 41.72
N ILE A 870 7.16 -5.44 42.71
CA ILE A 870 7.84 -5.28 44.00
C ILE A 870 7.75 -6.60 44.77
N GLU A 871 8.90 -7.28 44.94
CA GLU A 871 8.96 -8.57 45.63
C GLU A 871 9.66 -8.49 46.99
N THR A 872 10.56 -7.53 47.17
CA THR A 872 11.35 -7.41 48.39
C THR A 872 11.22 -6.04 49.07
N MET A 873 11.54 -6.00 50.37
CA MET A 873 11.62 -4.74 51.12
C MET A 873 12.73 -3.82 50.59
N ALA A 874 13.77 -4.38 49.95
CA ALA A 874 14.85 -3.61 49.35
C ALA A 874 14.36 -2.86 48.10
N ASP A 875 13.58 -3.53 47.24
CA ASP A 875 12.96 -2.90 46.06
C ASP A 875 12.03 -1.75 46.49
N GLN A 876 11.17 -2.00 47.49
CA GLN A 876 10.31 -0.98 48.08
C GLN A 876 11.12 0.22 48.60
N ALA A 877 12.14 -0.03 49.42
CA ALA A 877 12.92 1.03 50.03
C ALA A 877 13.67 1.87 48.98
N PHE A 878 14.14 1.26 47.89
CA PHE A 878 14.70 1.99 46.76
C PHE A 878 13.66 2.89 46.10
N LEU A 879 12.49 2.35 45.78
CA LEU A 879 11.41 3.10 45.10
C LEU A 879 10.87 4.26 45.94
N CYS A 880 10.72 4.07 47.25
CA CYS A 880 10.36 5.16 48.17
C CYS A 880 11.42 6.30 48.14
N ARG A 881 12.71 5.96 48.11
CA ARG A 881 13.79 6.96 48.01
C ARG A 881 13.85 7.65 46.65
N ALA A 882 13.52 6.91 45.59
CA ALA A 882 13.46 7.42 44.23
C ALA A 882 12.22 8.31 43.98
N GLY A 883 11.29 8.38 44.94
CA GLY A 883 10.09 9.21 44.85
C GLY A 883 8.93 8.56 44.11
N CYS A 884 8.90 7.24 43.95
CA CYS A 884 7.77 6.55 43.31
C CYS A 884 6.48 6.70 44.14
N ASP A 885 5.34 6.94 43.48
CA ASP A 885 4.07 7.22 44.18
C ASP A 885 3.38 5.95 44.69
N ILE A 886 3.22 4.95 43.82
CA ILE A 886 2.41 3.76 44.10
C ILE A 886 3.23 2.49 43.80
N GLY A 887 3.05 1.46 44.62
CA GLY A 887 3.71 0.17 44.48
C GLY A 887 2.72 -0.98 44.35
N GLN A 888 3.04 -1.91 43.46
CA GLN A 888 2.31 -3.15 43.25
C GLN A 888 3.27 -4.34 43.15
N GLY A 889 2.94 -5.45 43.78
CA GLY A 889 3.76 -6.65 43.71
C GLY A 889 3.49 -7.67 44.82
N TYR A 890 4.18 -8.80 44.74
CA TYR A 890 3.98 -9.93 45.66
C TYR A 890 4.43 -9.64 47.09
N PHE A 891 5.26 -8.61 47.29
CA PHE A 891 5.60 -8.12 48.62
C PHE A 891 4.36 -7.66 49.41
N TYR A 892 3.39 -7.03 48.73
CA TYR A 892 2.16 -6.55 49.35
C TYR A 892 1.07 -7.62 49.38
N GLY A 893 0.84 -8.25 48.24
CA GLY A 893 -0.20 -9.24 48.08
C GLY A 893 -0.17 -9.87 46.69
N ARG A 894 -0.36 -11.19 46.64
CA ARG A 894 -0.67 -11.88 45.39
C ARG A 894 -2.11 -11.57 44.97
N PRO A 895 -2.46 -11.68 43.68
CA PRO A 895 -3.85 -11.60 43.25
C PRO A 895 -4.74 -12.55 44.04
N MET A 896 -5.82 -12.03 44.62
CA MET A 896 -6.66 -12.74 45.60
C MET A 896 -8.15 -12.56 45.30
N THR A 897 -9.01 -13.39 45.87
CA THR A 897 -10.46 -13.24 45.67
C THR A 897 -10.99 -11.99 46.38
N GLN A 898 -12.18 -11.52 46.02
CA GLN A 898 -12.82 -10.38 46.72
C GLN A 898 -12.94 -10.62 48.24
N ALA A 899 -13.29 -11.84 48.65
CA ALA A 899 -13.40 -12.19 50.06
C ALA A 899 -12.04 -12.11 50.77
N ASP A 900 -10.98 -12.64 50.15
CA ASP A 900 -9.62 -12.58 50.69
C ASP A 900 -9.09 -11.13 50.72
N LEU A 901 -9.45 -10.32 49.72
CA LEU A 901 -9.10 -8.90 49.66
C LEU A 901 -9.68 -8.12 50.84
N ALA A 902 -10.93 -8.39 51.22
CA ALA A 902 -11.54 -7.76 52.39
C ALA A 902 -10.79 -8.08 53.69
N ILE A 903 -10.38 -9.34 53.86
CA ILE A 903 -9.57 -9.77 55.01
C ILE A 903 -8.20 -9.10 54.98
N TRP A 904 -7.57 -9.06 53.80
CA TRP A 904 -6.27 -8.41 53.62
C TRP A 904 -6.32 -6.91 53.95
N CYS A 905 -7.35 -6.19 53.47
CA CYS A 905 -7.52 -4.76 53.73
C CYS A 905 -7.66 -4.46 55.24
N GLU A 906 -8.41 -5.29 55.96
CA GLU A 906 -8.58 -5.14 57.41
C GLU A 906 -7.24 -5.34 58.16
N HIS A 907 -6.52 -6.42 57.84
CA HIS A 907 -5.21 -6.67 58.44
C HIS A 907 -4.18 -5.58 58.10
N TRP A 908 -4.19 -5.06 56.87
CA TRP A 908 -3.27 -4.00 56.44
C TRP A 908 -3.48 -2.71 57.22
N ARG A 909 -4.75 -2.27 57.35
CA ARG A 909 -5.12 -1.07 58.13
C ARG A 909 -4.75 -1.19 59.61
N GLN A 910 -4.84 -2.39 60.19
CA GLN A 910 -4.42 -2.64 61.57
C GLN A 910 -2.90 -2.60 61.73
N ARG A 911 -2.15 -3.17 60.77
CA ARG A 911 -0.68 -3.16 60.78
C ARG A 911 -0.12 -1.74 60.67
N ASP A 912 -0.65 -0.91 59.76
CA ASP A 912 -0.18 0.47 59.58
C ASP A 912 -0.45 1.34 60.82
N ARG A 913 -1.59 1.15 61.50
CA ARG A 913 -1.86 1.81 62.79
C ARG A 913 -0.85 1.47 63.88
N ILE A 914 -0.36 0.23 63.94
CA ILE A 914 0.64 -0.20 64.93
C ILE A 914 2.02 0.38 64.61
N VAL A 915 2.39 0.45 63.32
CA VAL A 915 3.68 1.00 62.86
C VAL A 915 3.74 2.52 62.98
N ARG A 916 2.62 3.25 62.84
CA ARG A 916 2.56 4.70 63.03
C ARG A 916 2.44 5.15 64.51
N GLN A 917 2.14 4.24 65.44
CA GLN A 917 1.99 4.53 66.89
C GLN A 917 3.20 4.13 67.75
N GLY A 918 4.15 3.36 67.21
CA GLY A 918 5.45 3.05 67.83
C GLY A 918 6.57 3.80 67.15
#